data_AF-A0A3M7B9E6-F1
#
_entry.id   AF-A0A3M7B9E6-F1
#
_cell.length_a   1.000
_cell.length_b   1.000
_cell.length_c   1.000
_cell.angle_alpha   90.00
_cell.angle_beta   90.00
_cell.angle_gamma   90.00
#
_symmetry.space_group_name_H-M   'P 1'
#
loop_
_entity.id
_entity.type
_entity.pdbx_description
1 polymer ?
#
loop_
_entity_poly.entity_id
_entity_poly.type
_entity_poly.pdbx_seq_one_letter_code
_entity_poly.pdbx_strand_id
1 'polypeptide(L)'
;GSDEEEEFDEETGEAVDRPRKKAENGDVGDSSEEEDDDDEEAERQVREGFIVDEEEDDDEDAKQRRREKRKRRREQKEEEDEALDEEDLDLIGIGGGEDREQGQSKFKRLKRGHREERKGSEARGVEDIFSDEEEGEGVAPAARGRGFGGFGQDEMDDFIEQDEFPDEEGGGLDEDLGIRAPTGRANFADIQKLQESGMDEATMEDFRGAFGDGDEFAWALEAEAEHNEENADPDKPLELKDVFEPSQLQEKMLTDEDNEIRMTDVPERLQLARRSHKPLDDLSPEELDDRHSEEAAWISSTMFPRTRMEGKFREPFESAVKSVLDMMNRENFEPPFIFQNRKDFLIHSEQVPASPDPEHPNAPPYKVNAEKLLGQDDLWNILEQDLKFRAFCERREAIRTSLASLKELMGDEFNDPIFEELLSNAVQIEDLQDIQDYLNFQYSAQLRDIAIAQAEEGGQQKRARGAKGLWDKIRAGSAYHLVRAFGITADALAVNIDNGPKTYTEDPDKRPDDLADTLIQEPEFRTSEDVLKAAKSMFIEELCNSPRFRRFMRKTYFERLVFDVKRTEKGVKVIDEEHPYYEFKYLRNWEARNFLLDRPELFLKMLKAESEGLVEVIVRIQGEKQFRADLHKAILSDNFSEVADAWNQLRKEIMDKSLARLHVFIARGVKDTIKNECENMLAANCRKAYTDRLDQAPYRPTGMMLGTVPRVLALSNGAGNRGDAICWAYMEENGRVQENGKFTDLRLGNQ
;
A
#
# COMPACT_ATOMS: atom_id res chain seq x y z
N GLY A 1 28.37 -32.32 -67.83
CA GLY A 1 28.71 -32.70 -69.21
C GLY A 1 29.21 -34.11 -69.14
N SER A 2 28.27 -35.07 -69.14
CA SER A 2 28.16 -36.09 -68.07
C SER A 2 28.23 -35.44 -66.67
N ASP A 3 27.18 -35.37 -65.85
CA ASP A 3 25.87 -36.04 -65.88
C ASP A 3 26.03 -37.58 -65.66
N GLU A 4 25.33 -38.27 -64.76
CA GLU A 4 24.53 -37.87 -63.59
C GLU A 4 25.27 -38.39 -62.30
N GLU A 5 24.77 -38.65 -61.08
CA GLU A 5 23.46 -38.80 -60.40
C GLU A 5 23.61 -38.31 -58.92
N GLU A 6 22.51 -38.06 -58.17
CA GLU A 6 22.52 -37.66 -56.73
C GLU A 6 21.59 -38.57 -55.89
N GLU A 7 21.98 -38.89 -54.64
CA GLU A 7 21.29 -39.83 -53.74
C GLU A 7 20.47 -39.08 -52.66
N PHE A 8 19.17 -39.42 -52.52
CA PHE A 8 18.19 -38.70 -51.71
C PHE A 8 17.54 -39.59 -50.62
N ASP A 9 17.10 -38.99 -49.51
CA ASP A 9 16.41 -39.69 -48.41
C ASP A 9 14.91 -39.88 -48.70
N GLU A 10 14.40 -41.09 -48.47
CA GLU A 10 13.13 -41.58 -49.05
C GLU A 10 11.87 -41.16 -48.26
N GLU A 11 12.03 -40.57 -47.06
CA GLU A 11 10.91 -40.04 -46.24
C GLU A 11 10.82 -38.50 -46.23
N THR A 12 11.89 -37.77 -46.60
CA THR A 12 11.95 -36.30 -46.52
C THR A 12 12.30 -35.58 -47.82
N GLY A 13 12.99 -36.23 -48.77
CA GLY A 13 13.25 -35.67 -50.10
C GLY A 13 14.32 -34.57 -50.15
N GLU A 14 15.21 -34.47 -49.15
CA GLU A 14 16.39 -33.60 -49.18
C GLU A 14 17.70 -34.42 -49.29
N ALA A 15 18.79 -33.79 -49.74
CA ALA A 15 20.06 -34.45 -50.04
C ALA A 15 21.02 -34.46 -48.83
N VAL A 16 21.72 -35.58 -48.61
CA VAL A 16 22.49 -35.84 -47.38
C VAL A 16 24.00 -35.58 -47.55
N ASP A 17 24.46 -34.40 -47.13
CA ASP A 17 25.87 -34.01 -47.24
C ASP A 17 26.75 -34.57 -46.09
N ARG A 18 27.98 -35.02 -46.41
CA ARG A 18 28.87 -35.76 -45.49
C ARG A 18 30.37 -35.40 -45.63
N PRO A 19 30.95 -34.57 -44.75
CA PRO A 19 32.39 -34.35 -44.69
C PRO A 19 33.13 -35.39 -43.82
N ARG A 20 34.09 -36.12 -44.40
CA ARG A 20 35.06 -37.00 -43.69
C ARG A 20 36.42 -36.31 -43.48
N LYS A 21 37.08 -36.58 -42.35
CA LYS A 21 38.47 -36.16 -42.07
C LYS A 21 39.52 -37.01 -42.81
N LYS A 22 40.62 -36.38 -43.24
CA LYS A 22 42.05 -36.80 -43.19
C LYS A 22 42.90 -35.91 -44.13
N ALA A 23 44.21 -35.67 -43.97
CA ALA A 23 45.18 -35.80 -42.86
C ALA A 23 46.47 -35.04 -43.29
N GLU A 24 47.74 -35.27 -42.90
CA GLU A 24 48.48 -36.19 -42.00
C GLU A 24 49.85 -35.50 -41.66
N ASN A 25 50.79 -36.15 -40.94
CA ASN A 25 52.12 -35.67 -40.46
C ASN A 25 52.13 -34.71 -39.23
N GLY A 26 53.04 -34.85 -38.25
CA GLY A 26 54.03 -35.91 -37.99
C GLY A 26 55.22 -35.46 -37.11
N ASP A 27 55.76 -36.36 -36.27
CA ASP A 27 56.88 -36.16 -35.30
C ASP A 27 56.52 -35.31 -34.04
N VAL A 28 56.93 -35.58 -32.78
CA VAL A 28 57.88 -36.57 -32.19
C VAL A 28 57.42 -37.00 -30.76
N GLY A 29 57.41 -38.32 -30.44
CA GLY A 29 57.47 -38.95 -29.08
C GLY A 29 56.41 -38.62 -27.99
N ASP A 30 56.27 -39.35 -26.88
CA ASP A 30 56.62 -40.74 -26.52
C ASP A 30 55.87 -41.12 -25.20
N SER A 31 55.25 -42.31 -25.13
CA SER A 31 54.72 -43.00 -23.91
C SER A 31 53.69 -42.27 -23.02
N SER A 32 53.02 -42.90 -22.05
CA SER A 32 52.24 -44.16 -22.04
C SER A 32 51.47 -44.23 -20.71
N GLU A 33 50.15 -44.45 -20.73
CA GLU A 33 49.35 -45.13 -19.67
C GLU A 33 49.32 -44.52 -18.22
N GLU A 34 48.40 -44.80 -17.30
CA GLU A 34 47.21 -45.71 -17.22
C GLU A 34 45.91 -44.92 -16.87
N GLU A 35 44.79 -45.63 -16.73
CA GLU A 35 43.53 -45.19 -16.10
C GLU A 35 43.62 -45.36 -14.56
N ASP A 36 42.83 -44.63 -13.76
CA ASP A 36 42.03 -45.19 -12.63
C ASP A 36 41.32 -44.12 -11.76
N ASP A 37 40.27 -44.60 -11.09
CA ASP A 37 39.19 -44.04 -10.25
C ASP A 37 39.41 -42.87 -9.25
N ASP A 38 38.26 -42.24 -8.92
CA ASP A 38 37.79 -41.55 -7.70
C ASP A 38 38.78 -40.97 -6.65
N ASP A 39 38.58 -39.68 -6.30
CA ASP A 39 38.87 -39.16 -4.94
C ASP A 39 38.09 -37.87 -4.58
N GLU A 40 36.90 -37.98 -3.96
CA GLU A 40 36.04 -36.85 -3.53
C GLU A 40 36.58 -36.03 -2.31
N GLU A 41 37.81 -36.29 -1.87
CA GLU A 41 38.39 -35.68 -0.67
C GLU A 41 39.15 -34.36 -0.94
N ALA A 42 39.59 -34.13 -2.19
CA ALA A 42 40.39 -32.96 -2.56
C ALA A 42 39.67 -31.61 -2.42
N GLU A 43 38.37 -31.53 -2.72
CA GLU A 43 37.61 -30.27 -2.67
C GLU A 43 37.39 -29.74 -1.23
N ARG A 44 37.55 -30.58 -0.20
CA ARG A 44 37.30 -30.18 1.19
C ARG A 44 38.47 -29.40 1.79
N GLN A 45 39.71 -29.71 1.40
CA GLN A 45 40.91 -29.07 1.95
C GLN A 45 41.13 -27.62 1.47
N VAL A 46 40.41 -27.16 0.44
CA VAL A 46 40.46 -25.77 -0.03
C VAL A 46 39.57 -24.82 0.81
N ARG A 47 38.74 -25.37 1.72
CA ARG A 47 37.76 -24.59 2.50
C ARG A 47 38.23 -24.18 3.91
N GLU A 48 39.29 -24.78 4.44
CA GLU A 48 39.83 -24.47 5.78
C GLU A 48 41.20 -23.79 5.68
N GLY A 49 41.22 -22.52 5.24
CA GLY A 49 42.50 -21.86 4.89
C GLY A 49 42.56 -20.33 4.85
N PHE A 50 41.55 -19.58 5.30
CA PHE A 50 41.66 -18.11 5.38
C PHE A 50 40.85 -17.51 6.54
N ILE A 51 41.56 -17.06 7.58
CA ILE A 51 41.05 -16.21 8.66
C ILE A 51 42.10 -15.13 8.94
N VAL A 52 41.75 -13.87 8.67
CA VAL A 52 42.26 -12.66 9.33
C VAL A 52 41.08 -11.70 9.40
N ASP A 53 40.85 -11.08 10.55
CA ASP A 53 39.66 -10.28 10.84
C ASP A 53 39.72 -8.86 10.27
N GLU A 54 38.59 -8.34 9.81
CA GLU A 54 38.23 -6.92 9.89
C GLU A 54 36.69 -6.81 9.92
N GLU A 55 36.14 -6.02 10.85
CA GLU A 55 34.70 -5.92 11.15
C GLU A 55 34.06 -4.69 10.49
N GLU A 56 32.96 -4.84 9.74
CA GLU A 56 31.91 -3.80 9.62
C GLU A 56 30.54 -4.41 9.20
N ASP A 57 29.45 -3.72 9.54
CA ASP A 57 28.09 -4.26 9.64
C ASP A 57 27.40 -4.69 8.32
N ASP A 58 26.67 -5.82 8.36
CA ASP A 58 25.74 -6.27 7.31
C ASP A 58 24.36 -6.66 7.92
N ASP A 59 23.74 -5.69 8.61
CA ASP A 59 22.64 -5.93 9.57
C ASP A 59 21.21 -5.93 8.95
N GLU A 60 21.02 -5.78 7.63
CA GLU A 60 19.68 -5.79 7.02
C GLU A 60 19.12 -7.19 6.75
N ASP A 61 19.90 -8.07 6.12
CA ASP A 61 19.50 -9.43 5.72
C ASP A 61 19.08 -10.29 6.93
N ALA A 62 19.75 -10.09 8.06
CA ALA A 62 19.45 -10.75 9.33
C ALA A 62 18.06 -10.35 9.88
N LYS A 63 17.66 -9.08 9.72
CA LYS A 63 16.32 -8.60 10.13
C LYS A 63 15.23 -9.17 9.22
N GLN A 64 15.46 -9.20 7.90
CA GLN A 64 14.46 -9.72 6.96
C GLN A 64 14.19 -11.22 7.20
N ARG A 65 15.23 -12.05 7.34
CA ARG A 65 15.10 -13.48 7.69
C ARG A 65 14.44 -13.71 9.05
N ARG A 66 14.71 -12.86 10.06
CA ARG A 66 14.00 -12.91 11.36
C ARG A 66 12.50 -12.57 11.21
N ARG A 67 12.15 -11.61 10.34
CA ARG A 67 10.76 -11.20 10.11
C ARG A 67 9.94 -12.28 9.41
N GLU A 68 10.50 -12.91 8.37
CA GLU A 68 9.87 -14.08 7.71
C GLU A 68 9.69 -15.26 8.68
N LYS A 69 10.74 -15.62 9.43
CA LYS A 69 10.67 -16.72 10.41
C LYS A 69 9.66 -16.45 11.54
N ARG A 70 9.41 -15.18 11.87
CA ARG A 70 8.37 -14.78 12.84
C ARG A 70 6.97 -14.77 12.23
N LYS A 71 6.80 -14.45 10.93
CA LYS A 71 5.52 -14.57 10.22
C LYS A 71 5.10 -16.04 10.08
N ARG A 72 5.99 -16.90 9.57
CA ARG A 72 5.73 -18.33 9.38
C ARG A 72 5.41 -19.08 10.69
N ARG A 73 6.02 -18.68 11.81
CA ARG A 73 5.71 -19.23 13.14
C ARG A 73 4.42 -18.66 13.76
N ARG A 74 3.87 -17.58 13.19
CA ARG A 74 2.55 -17.07 13.55
C ARG A 74 1.47 -17.80 12.74
N GLU A 75 1.68 -17.92 11.44
CA GLU A 75 0.82 -18.70 10.52
C GLU A 75 0.68 -20.17 10.98
N GLN A 76 1.77 -20.83 11.34
CA GLN A 76 1.70 -22.19 11.92
C GLN A 76 0.96 -22.25 13.27
N LYS A 77 0.97 -21.17 14.07
CA LYS A 77 0.22 -21.17 15.35
C LYS A 77 -1.26 -20.90 15.10
N GLU A 78 -1.59 -20.07 14.13
CA GLU A 78 -2.97 -19.83 13.70
C GLU A 78 -3.56 -21.10 13.03
N GLU A 79 -2.77 -21.92 12.33
CA GLU A 79 -3.15 -23.29 11.90
C GLU A 79 -3.26 -24.30 13.08
N GLU A 80 -2.39 -24.21 14.10
CA GLU A 80 -2.47 -25.07 15.30
C GLU A 80 -3.65 -24.69 16.21
N ASP A 81 -4.03 -23.41 16.30
CA ASP A 81 -5.16 -22.90 17.10
C ASP A 81 -6.54 -23.12 16.42
N GLU A 82 -6.60 -23.40 15.11
CA GLU A 82 -7.83 -23.77 14.38
C GLU A 82 -8.13 -25.28 14.39
N ALA A 83 -7.20 -26.13 14.84
CA ALA A 83 -7.35 -27.58 14.88
C ALA A 83 -7.96 -28.05 16.22
N LEU A 84 -9.20 -28.54 16.21
CA LEU A 84 -9.85 -29.12 17.39
C LEU A 84 -9.14 -30.40 17.85
N ASP A 85 -8.76 -30.45 19.14
CA ASP A 85 -8.12 -31.61 19.77
C ASP A 85 -9.08 -32.80 19.97
N GLU A 86 -8.54 -34.00 20.15
CA GLU A 86 -9.33 -35.23 20.30
C GLU A 86 -10.27 -35.21 21.53
N GLU A 87 -9.94 -34.48 22.61
CA GLU A 87 -10.85 -34.30 23.77
C GLU A 87 -12.03 -33.33 23.49
N ASP A 88 -11.86 -32.33 22.61
CA ASP A 88 -12.93 -31.39 22.23
C ASP A 88 -13.91 -32.03 21.22
N LEU A 89 -13.41 -32.90 20.33
CA LEU A 89 -14.25 -33.66 19.39
C LEU A 89 -15.19 -34.64 20.13
N ASP A 90 -14.71 -35.27 21.21
CA ASP A 90 -15.53 -36.11 22.09
C ASP A 90 -16.61 -35.29 22.85
N LEU A 91 -16.32 -34.02 23.18
CA LEU A 91 -17.28 -33.11 23.83
C LEU A 91 -18.43 -32.68 22.89
N ILE A 92 -18.17 -32.61 21.58
CA ILE A 92 -19.17 -32.25 20.55
C ILE A 92 -19.94 -33.49 20.05
N GLY A 93 -19.43 -34.70 20.27
CA GLY A 93 -20.16 -35.95 20.09
C GLY A 93 -20.33 -36.43 18.63
N ILE A 94 -19.59 -35.85 17.69
CA ILE A 94 -19.65 -36.21 16.25
C ILE A 94 -18.62 -37.32 15.94
N GLY A 95 -18.72 -38.43 16.68
CA GLY A 95 -17.85 -39.60 16.57
C GLY A 95 -18.65 -40.90 16.42
N GLY A 96 -18.57 -41.55 15.25
CA GLY A 96 -19.18 -42.86 15.02
C GLY A 96 -18.40 -43.97 15.74
N GLY A 97 -18.90 -44.42 16.90
CA GLY A 97 -18.14 -45.27 17.82
C GLY A 97 -18.05 -46.77 17.48
N GLU A 98 -17.12 -47.46 18.15
CA GLU A 98 -17.02 -48.91 18.27
C GLU A 98 -16.52 -49.29 19.69
N ASP A 99 -17.02 -50.39 20.25
CA ASP A 99 -16.72 -50.83 21.63
C ASP A 99 -15.23 -51.16 21.87
N ARG A 100 -14.66 -50.67 22.98
CA ARG A 100 -13.43 -51.24 23.58
C ARG A 100 -13.50 -51.41 25.10
N GLU A 101 -13.25 -52.66 25.53
CA GLU A 101 -13.36 -53.10 26.92
C GLU A 101 -12.19 -52.64 27.82
N GLN A 102 -12.41 -52.62 29.14
CA GLN A 102 -11.50 -52.03 30.13
C GLN A 102 -10.26 -52.88 30.46
N GLY A 103 -9.06 -52.30 30.29
CA GLY A 103 -7.77 -52.90 30.67
C GLY A 103 -7.25 -52.45 32.04
N GLN A 104 -7.46 -53.25 33.09
CA GLN A 104 -6.89 -53.08 34.44
C GLN A 104 -5.37 -53.37 34.48
N SER A 105 -4.53 -52.94 35.44
CA SER A 105 -4.54 -51.88 36.48
C SER A 105 -3.18 -51.88 37.21
N LYS A 106 -2.81 -50.84 37.98
CA LYS A 106 -1.84 -50.96 39.11
C LYS A 106 -2.25 -50.14 40.34
N PHE A 107 -2.18 -50.78 41.51
CA PHE A 107 -2.65 -50.37 42.84
C PHE A 107 -1.91 -49.12 43.40
N LYS A 108 -2.45 -48.33 44.37
CA LYS A 108 -3.11 -48.75 45.64
C LYS A 108 -4.09 -47.72 46.24
N ARG A 109 -5.25 -48.23 46.73
CA ARG A 109 -5.87 -48.08 48.09
C ARG A 109 -5.55 -46.79 48.88
N LEU A 110 -6.48 -46.03 49.45
CA LEU A 110 -7.82 -46.28 50.06
C LEU A 110 -8.61 -44.93 49.98
N LYS A 111 -9.93 -44.74 50.19
CA LYS A 111 -11.00 -45.43 50.93
C LYS A 111 -12.38 -45.04 50.32
N ARG A 112 -13.44 -45.83 50.54
CA ARG A 112 -14.73 -45.74 49.80
C ARG A 112 -15.90 -45.31 50.70
N GLY A 113 -16.87 -44.56 50.16
CA GLY A 113 -18.17 -44.25 50.76
C GLY A 113 -18.61 -42.79 50.50
N HIS A 114 -19.84 -42.46 50.08
CA HIS A 114 -21.04 -43.29 49.82
C HIS A 114 -21.66 -42.98 48.45
N ARG A 115 -22.51 -43.89 47.94
CA ARG A 115 -23.25 -43.79 46.68
C ARG A 115 -24.74 -43.64 46.97
N GLU A 116 -25.43 -42.76 46.26
CA GLU A 116 -26.81 -43.01 45.80
C GLU A 116 -26.91 -42.55 44.34
N GLU A 117 -27.63 -43.30 43.50
CA GLU A 117 -27.85 -42.96 42.10
C GLU A 117 -29.21 -42.29 41.93
N ARG A 118 -29.28 -41.24 41.11
CA ARG A 118 -30.51 -40.93 40.37
C ARG A 118 -30.20 -40.79 38.90
N LYS A 119 -31.17 -41.26 38.11
CA LYS A 119 -31.08 -41.50 36.67
C LYS A 119 -30.84 -40.19 35.93
N GLY A 120 -30.08 -40.26 34.83
CA GLY A 120 -29.91 -39.12 33.93
C GLY A 120 -31.20 -38.74 33.21
N SER A 121 -31.18 -37.55 32.64
CA SER A 121 -32.13 -37.00 31.68
C SER A 121 -31.32 -36.43 30.52
N GLU A 122 -31.67 -36.80 29.29
CA GLU A 122 -30.97 -36.32 28.10
C GLU A 122 -31.14 -34.81 27.91
N ALA A 123 -30.18 -34.17 27.25
CA ALA A 123 -30.24 -32.74 26.97
C ALA A 123 -31.35 -32.45 25.95
N ARG A 124 -32.18 -31.43 26.24
CA ARG A 124 -33.14 -30.91 25.26
C ARG A 124 -32.43 -29.99 24.27
N GLY A 125 -32.46 -30.37 22.99
CA GLY A 125 -32.05 -29.50 21.88
C GLY A 125 -33.02 -28.33 21.68
N VAL A 126 -32.56 -27.29 20.98
CA VAL A 126 -33.24 -25.98 20.90
C VAL A 126 -34.42 -25.95 19.90
N GLU A 127 -34.85 -27.10 19.39
CA GLU A 127 -35.92 -27.22 18.39
C GLU A 127 -37.33 -27.37 19.02
N ASP A 128 -37.42 -27.72 20.31
CA ASP A 128 -38.64 -28.04 21.08
C ASP A 128 -39.46 -26.78 21.51
N ILE A 129 -39.45 -25.70 20.72
CA ILE A 129 -40.07 -24.39 21.04
C ILE A 129 -41.16 -23.95 20.04
N PHE A 130 -41.22 -24.52 18.83
CA PHE A 130 -42.07 -24.00 17.73
C PHE A 130 -42.98 -25.04 17.03
N SER A 131 -43.44 -26.09 17.73
CA SER A 131 -44.40 -27.07 17.13
C SER A 131 -45.37 -27.75 18.12
N ASP A 132 -46.60 -27.21 18.21
CA ASP A 132 -47.92 -27.91 18.32
C ASP A 132 -48.99 -26.79 18.28
N GLU A 133 -49.83 -26.70 17.24
CA GLU A 133 -51.20 -27.29 17.11
C GLU A 133 -52.16 -26.87 18.27
N GLU A 134 -53.32 -26.23 18.08
CA GLU A 134 -54.46 -26.32 17.12
C GLU A 134 -55.60 -27.27 17.58
N GLU A 135 -56.86 -26.86 17.33
CA GLU A 135 -58.15 -27.40 17.84
C GLU A 135 -58.33 -27.35 19.38
N GLY A 136 -59.52 -27.17 20.00
CA GLY A 136 -60.91 -26.88 19.58
C GLY A 136 -61.84 -27.06 20.82
N GLU A 137 -63.03 -26.49 21.00
CA GLU A 137 -63.91 -25.55 20.27
C GLU A 137 -64.83 -24.88 21.33
N GLY A 138 -65.53 -23.77 21.03
CA GLY A 138 -66.78 -23.45 21.74
C GLY A 138 -67.07 -21.97 22.08
N VAL A 139 -68.13 -21.43 21.47
CA VAL A 139 -69.03 -20.37 21.97
C VAL A 139 -68.54 -18.90 21.95
N ALA A 140 -69.27 -18.07 21.18
CA ALA A 140 -69.22 -16.60 21.16
C ALA A 140 -70.58 -16.02 21.67
N PRO A 141 -70.92 -14.69 21.59
CA PRO A 141 -70.14 -13.49 21.23
C PRO A 141 -70.36 -12.26 22.18
N ALA A 142 -69.62 -11.13 21.99
CA ALA A 142 -70.19 -9.74 22.02
C ALA A 142 -69.16 -8.56 21.87
N ALA A 143 -69.13 -7.95 20.68
CA ALA A 143 -69.10 -6.50 20.33
C ALA A 143 -68.48 -5.37 21.22
N ARG A 144 -67.96 -4.34 20.48
CA ARG A 144 -67.50 -2.96 20.84
C ARG A 144 -65.99 -2.82 21.11
N GLY A 145 -65.29 -1.74 20.73
CA GLY A 145 -65.61 -0.66 19.77
C GLY A 145 -65.19 0.77 20.21
N ARG A 146 -64.53 1.53 19.31
CA ARG A 146 -63.85 2.85 19.46
C ARG A 146 -62.44 2.78 20.11
N GLY A 147 -61.48 3.68 19.82
CA GLY A 147 -61.38 4.68 18.74
C GLY A 147 -61.05 6.12 19.21
N PHE A 148 -60.08 6.78 18.53
CA PHE A 148 -59.46 8.09 18.84
C PHE A 148 -58.65 8.11 20.17
N GLY A 149 -57.59 8.93 20.34
CA GLY A 149 -56.81 9.72 19.37
C GLY A 149 -56.60 11.20 19.75
N GLY A 150 -55.34 11.59 20.06
CA GLY A 150 -54.84 12.97 19.92
C GLY A 150 -54.30 13.69 21.18
N PHE A 151 -53.06 14.20 21.06
CA PHE A 151 -52.43 15.35 21.77
C PHE A 151 -52.30 15.35 23.31
N GLY A 152 -51.23 15.97 23.82
CA GLY A 152 -51.15 16.40 25.24
C GLY A 152 -49.74 16.41 25.84
N GLN A 153 -48.93 17.40 25.46
CA GLN A 153 -47.57 17.66 25.95
C GLN A 153 -47.51 18.06 27.46
N ASP A 154 -46.44 17.64 28.13
CA ASP A 154 -45.79 18.11 29.39
C ASP A 154 -46.65 18.60 30.58
N GLU A 155 -46.65 17.84 31.70
CA GLU A 155 -46.77 18.42 33.06
C GLU A 155 -46.23 17.47 34.17
N MET A 156 -45.00 17.76 34.63
CA MET A 156 -44.46 17.65 36.02
C MET A 156 -44.79 16.45 36.94
N ASP A 157 -43.77 15.64 37.24
CA ASP A 157 -43.08 15.64 38.56
C ASP A 157 -43.92 15.51 39.86
N ASP A 158 -44.37 14.28 40.24
CA ASP A 158 -44.60 13.86 41.65
C ASP A 158 -44.89 12.33 41.82
N PHE A 159 -43.88 11.45 41.91
CA PHE A 159 -44.07 10.09 42.48
C PHE A 159 -42.77 9.40 42.98
N ILE A 160 -42.14 9.97 44.01
CA ILE A 160 -41.26 9.20 44.90
C ILE A 160 -42.02 8.99 46.22
N GLU A 161 -42.60 7.80 46.41
CA GLU A 161 -42.85 7.27 47.75
C GLU A 161 -42.01 6.00 47.95
N GLN A 162 -41.38 5.92 49.12
CA GLN A 162 -40.55 4.80 49.54
C GLN A 162 -41.45 3.68 50.09
N ASP A 163 -41.12 2.42 49.83
CA ASP A 163 -41.63 1.29 50.61
C ASP A 163 -40.43 0.46 51.10
N GLU A 164 -40.09 0.64 52.37
CA GLU A 164 -38.94 0.08 53.08
C GLU A 164 -39.37 -1.17 53.86
N PHE A 165 -38.88 -2.35 53.47
CA PHE A 165 -39.09 -3.62 54.19
C PHE A 165 -37.82 -4.51 54.10
N PRO A 166 -37.53 -5.35 55.11
CA PRO A 166 -36.32 -5.14 55.89
C PRO A 166 -35.46 -6.40 56.12
N ASP A 167 -34.35 -6.21 56.84
CA ASP A 167 -33.62 -7.16 57.67
C ASP A 167 -33.86 -8.67 57.47
N GLU A 168 -32.85 -9.39 56.95
CA GLU A 168 -32.47 -10.65 57.61
C GLU A 168 -30.94 -10.89 57.58
N GLU A 169 -30.44 -11.50 58.66
CA GLU A 169 -29.02 -11.50 59.04
C GLU A 169 -28.31 -12.82 58.68
N GLY A 170 -27.40 -12.74 57.69
CA GLY A 170 -26.18 -13.55 57.63
C GLY A 170 -26.26 -14.98 57.05
N GLY A 171 -25.15 -15.39 56.40
CA GLY A 171 -24.76 -16.81 56.38
C GLY A 171 -24.45 -17.50 55.05
N GLY A 172 -23.53 -16.95 54.24
CA GLY A 172 -22.58 -17.72 53.42
C GLY A 172 -23.10 -18.59 52.27
N LEU A 173 -22.82 -18.16 51.03
CA LEU A 173 -22.84 -19.03 49.85
C LEU A 173 -21.83 -18.60 48.74
N ASP A 174 -20.72 -17.95 49.13
CA ASP A 174 -19.58 -17.68 48.26
C ASP A 174 -18.64 -18.90 48.16
N GLU A 175 -18.92 -19.85 47.26
CA GLU A 175 -17.90 -20.86 46.87
C GLU A 175 -18.07 -21.55 45.49
N ASP A 176 -19.12 -21.24 44.70
CA ASP A 176 -19.47 -22.05 43.49
C ASP A 176 -19.60 -21.25 42.17
N LEU A 177 -18.83 -20.17 42.00
CA LEU A 177 -18.58 -19.52 40.70
C LEU A 177 -17.07 -19.45 40.44
N GLY A 178 -16.57 -20.41 39.67
CA GLY A 178 -15.14 -20.67 39.45
C GLY A 178 -14.35 -19.66 38.60
N ILE A 179 -14.70 -18.37 38.61
CA ILE A 179 -14.04 -17.34 37.80
C ILE A 179 -12.80 -16.82 38.55
N ARG A 180 -11.71 -17.59 38.51
CA ARG A 180 -10.38 -17.10 38.91
C ARG A 180 -9.74 -16.33 37.76
N ALA A 181 -9.83 -15.00 37.80
CA ALA A 181 -8.97 -14.14 37.00
C ALA A 181 -7.49 -14.49 37.26
N PRO A 182 -6.63 -14.57 36.23
CA PRO A 182 -5.23 -14.92 36.38
C PRO A 182 -4.46 -13.77 37.05
N THR A 183 -4.30 -13.83 38.37
CA THR A 183 -3.63 -12.79 39.14
C THR A 183 -2.14 -12.70 38.79
N GLY A 184 -1.76 -11.68 38.00
CA GLY A 184 -0.38 -11.37 37.61
C GLY A 184 0.57 -10.98 38.76
N ARG A 185 0.23 -11.27 40.02
CA ARG A 185 1.03 -10.96 41.22
C ARG A 185 2.10 -12.02 41.51
N ALA A 186 2.89 -12.35 40.49
CA ALA A 186 4.05 -13.22 40.59
C ALA A 186 5.30 -12.53 40.02
N ASN A 187 5.97 -11.74 40.87
CA ASN A 187 7.39 -11.34 40.75
C ASN A 187 7.84 -10.52 41.99
N PHE A 188 7.02 -9.58 42.48
CA PHE A 188 7.42 -8.70 43.59
C PHE A 188 7.54 -9.45 44.95
N ALA A 189 6.63 -10.39 45.21
CA ALA A 189 6.57 -11.15 46.46
C ALA A 189 7.74 -12.13 46.69
N ASP A 190 8.56 -12.40 45.66
CA ASP A 190 9.74 -13.26 45.77
C ASP A 190 11.04 -12.47 45.94
N ILE A 191 11.09 -11.22 45.46
CA ILE A 191 12.18 -10.27 45.80
C ILE A 191 12.17 -9.98 47.31
N GLN A 192 11.00 -9.81 47.91
CA GLN A 192 10.89 -9.57 49.35
C GLN A 192 11.32 -10.78 50.20
N LYS A 193 11.17 -12.01 49.69
CA LYS A 193 11.74 -13.24 50.31
C LYS A 193 13.24 -13.36 50.12
N LEU A 194 13.79 -12.80 49.03
CA LEU A 194 15.25 -12.71 48.83
C LEU A 194 15.89 -11.86 49.95
N GLN A 195 15.18 -10.85 50.45
CA GLN A 195 15.62 -10.00 51.56
C GLN A 195 15.72 -10.76 52.90
N GLU A 196 14.91 -11.81 53.11
CA GLU A 196 15.03 -12.72 54.27
C GLU A 196 16.14 -13.78 54.11
N SER A 197 16.75 -13.92 52.93
CA SER A 197 17.71 -14.99 52.64
C SER A 197 19.13 -14.78 53.22
N GLY A 198 19.42 -13.60 53.78
CA GLY A 198 20.68 -13.31 54.47
C GLY A 198 21.91 -13.13 53.55
N MET A 199 21.70 -12.64 52.32
CA MET A 199 22.79 -12.29 51.40
C MET A 199 23.58 -11.06 51.88
N ASP A 200 24.86 -11.00 51.53
CA ASP A 200 25.79 -9.95 51.93
C ASP A 200 25.57 -8.65 51.16
N GLU A 201 25.78 -7.50 51.80
CA GLU A 201 25.25 -6.19 51.36
C GLU A 201 25.79 -5.76 49.99
N ALA A 202 27.07 -6.04 49.71
CA ALA A 202 27.69 -5.79 48.41
C ALA A 202 27.09 -6.61 47.26
N THR A 203 26.52 -7.81 47.53
CA THR A 203 25.81 -8.60 46.51
C THR A 203 24.44 -7.98 46.20
N MET A 204 23.83 -7.31 47.18
CA MET A 204 22.56 -6.62 47.01
C MET A 204 22.71 -5.31 46.22
N GLU A 205 23.86 -4.63 46.36
CA GLU A 205 24.26 -3.49 45.54
C GLU A 205 24.51 -3.91 44.08
N ASP A 206 25.23 -5.02 43.85
CA ASP A 206 25.47 -5.59 42.51
C ASP A 206 24.15 -5.99 41.81
N PHE A 207 23.18 -6.56 42.54
CA PHE A 207 21.86 -6.89 41.99
C PHE A 207 21.05 -5.64 41.59
N ARG A 208 21.09 -4.54 42.36
CA ARG A 208 20.48 -3.26 41.96
C ARG A 208 21.17 -2.68 40.73
N GLY A 209 22.50 -2.75 40.67
CA GLY A 209 23.28 -2.33 39.51
C GLY A 209 22.99 -3.15 38.23
N ALA A 210 22.61 -4.42 38.38
CA ALA A 210 22.33 -5.32 37.25
C ALA A 210 20.87 -5.29 36.75
N PHE A 211 19.89 -4.99 37.60
CA PHE A 211 18.45 -5.06 37.27
C PHE A 211 17.68 -3.75 37.40
N GLY A 212 18.28 -2.68 37.96
CA GLY A 212 17.61 -1.41 38.21
C GLY A 212 16.80 -1.40 39.52
N ASP A 213 16.52 -0.21 40.04
CA ASP A 213 15.97 -0.03 41.40
C ASP A 213 14.43 -0.13 41.49
N GLY A 214 13.77 -0.65 40.46
CA GLY A 214 12.32 -0.87 40.39
C GLY A 214 11.46 0.37 40.12
N ASP A 215 11.86 1.54 40.61
CA ASP A 215 11.11 2.80 40.49
C ASP A 215 10.88 3.25 39.03
N GLU A 216 11.68 2.77 38.06
CA GLU A 216 11.46 3.00 36.61
C GLU A 216 10.11 2.46 36.09
N PHE A 217 9.39 1.64 36.88
CA PHE A 217 8.04 1.15 36.58
C PHE A 217 6.95 1.73 37.49
N ALA A 218 7.30 2.56 38.49
CA ALA A 218 6.32 3.11 39.43
C ALA A 218 5.21 3.90 38.72
N TRP A 219 5.59 4.79 37.79
CA TRP A 219 4.65 5.56 36.96
C TRP A 219 3.72 4.69 36.10
N ALA A 220 4.16 3.51 35.68
CA ALA A 220 3.35 2.59 34.87
C ALA A 220 2.36 1.80 35.75
N LEU A 221 2.77 1.44 36.97
CA LEU A 221 1.91 0.83 37.99
C LEU A 221 0.89 1.83 38.56
N GLU A 222 1.28 3.11 38.68
CA GLU A 222 0.42 4.21 39.12
C GLU A 222 -0.59 4.57 38.02
N ALA A 223 -0.18 4.63 36.75
CA ALA A 223 -1.11 4.79 35.63
C ALA A 223 -2.04 3.57 35.41
N GLU A 224 -1.56 2.34 35.65
CA GLU A 224 -2.41 1.13 35.65
C GLU A 224 -3.42 1.16 36.82
N ALA A 225 -3.01 1.70 37.98
CA ALA A 225 -3.91 1.91 39.12
C ALA A 225 -4.95 3.01 38.86
N GLU A 226 -4.55 4.20 38.38
CA GLU A 226 -5.47 5.28 38.00
C GLU A 226 -6.47 4.79 36.95
N HIS A 227 -6.03 4.13 35.88
CA HIS A 227 -6.91 3.57 34.86
C HIS A 227 -7.85 2.48 35.40
N ASN A 228 -7.44 1.74 36.43
CA ASN A 228 -8.28 0.73 37.08
C ASN A 228 -9.21 1.34 38.15
N GLU A 229 -8.93 2.53 38.68
CA GLU A 229 -9.85 3.29 39.54
C GLU A 229 -10.86 4.11 38.70
N GLU A 230 -10.45 4.73 37.59
CA GLU A 230 -11.33 5.44 36.62
C GLU A 230 -12.35 4.53 35.91
N ASN A 231 -12.12 3.21 35.92
CA ASN A 231 -13.04 2.20 35.41
C ASN A 231 -13.72 1.38 36.54
N ALA A 232 -13.49 1.75 37.80
CA ALA A 232 -14.18 1.19 38.97
C ALA A 232 -15.19 2.16 39.61
N ASP A 233 -15.38 3.35 39.07
CA ASP A 233 -16.42 4.30 39.48
C ASP A 233 -17.82 3.76 39.10
N PRO A 234 -18.69 3.40 40.07
CA PRO A 234 -19.98 2.77 39.79
C PRO A 234 -21.03 3.74 39.23
N ASP A 235 -20.79 5.06 39.25
CA ASP A 235 -21.70 6.05 38.66
C ASP A 235 -21.38 6.34 37.17
N LYS A 236 -20.32 5.75 36.62
CA LYS A 236 -19.96 5.85 35.19
C LYS A 236 -20.90 4.98 34.34
N PRO A 237 -21.56 5.51 33.28
CA PRO A 237 -22.44 4.73 32.44
C PRO A 237 -21.64 3.71 31.61
N LEU A 238 -21.98 2.42 31.75
CA LEU A 238 -21.39 1.32 30.98
C LEU A 238 -21.44 1.59 29.47
N GLU A 239 -20.29 1.65 28.81
CA GLU A 239 -20.20 1.85 27.37
C GLU A 239 -20.22 0.50 26.63
N LEU A 240 -20.61 0.50 25.35
CA LEU A 240 -20.74 -0.73 24.56
C LEU A 240 -19.43 -1.52 24.45
N LYS A 241 -18.29 -0.83 24.52
CA LYS A 241 -16.93 -1.40 24.51
C LYS A 241 -16.49 -2.07 25.82
N ASP A 242 -17.21 -1.83 26.92
CA ASP A 242 -16.93 -2.45 28.22
C ASP A 242 -17.69 -3.79 28.36
N VAL A 243 -18.75 -3.98 27.58
CA VAL A 243 -19.69 -5.13 27.64
C VAL A 243 -19.47 -6.13 26.50
N PHE A 244 -18.98 -5.68 25.34
CA PHE A 244 -18.80 -6.52 24.16
C PHE A 244 -17.36 -6.58 23.68
N GLU A 245 -16.98 -7.73 23.12
CA GLU A 245 -15.68 -7.93 22.48
C GLU A 245 -15.51 -6.99 21.27
N PRO A 246 -14.34 -6.34 21.07
CA PRO A 246 -14.13 -5.42 19.95
C PRO A 246 -14.39 -6.00 18.56
N SER A 247 -14.17 -7.31 18.37
CA SER A 247 -14.48 -8.03 17.12
C SER A 247 -15.99 -8.02 16.81
N GLN A 248 -16.82 -8.28 17.82
CA GLN A 248 -18.28 -8.32 17.71
C GLN A 248 -18.87 -6.92 17.54
N LEU A 249 -18.21 -5.89 18.06
CA LEU A 249 -18.55 -4.49 17.80
C LEU A 249 -18.21 -4.11 16.35
N GLN A 250 -17.04 -4.50 15.84
CA GLN A 250 -16.68 -4.29 14.43
C GLN A 250 -17.61 -5.03 13.46
N GLU A 251 -17.95 -6.30 13.71
CA GLU A 251 -18.88 -7.07 12.87
C GLU A 251 -20.27 -6.40 12.78
N LYS A 252 -20.74 -5.83 13.89
CA LYS A 252 -22.04 -5.13 13.98
C LYS A 252 -21.96 -3.65 13.58
N MET A 253 -20.78 -3.15 13.22
CA MET A 253 -20.50 -1.73 13.00
C MET A 253 -20.97 -0.87 14.20
N LEU A 254 -20.63 -1.24 15.43
CA LEU A 254 -21.05 -0.59 16.68
C LEU A 254 -19.87 0.02 17.46
N THR A 255 -18.72 0.22 16.82
CA THR A 255 -17.58 0.90 17.44
C THR A 255 -17.86 2.40 17.63
N ASP A 256 -17.06 3.04 18.47
CA ASP A 256 -17.13 4.50 18.69
C ASP A 256 -16.96 5.26 17.35
N GLU A 257 -16.06 4.79 16.47
CA GLU A 257 -15.85 5.35 15.12
C GLU A 257 -17.09 5.20 14.22
N ASP A 258 -17.79 4.07 14.27
CA ASP A 258 -19.03 3.86 13.50
C ASP A 258 -20.15 4.80 13.98
N ASN A 259 -20.15 5.14 15.27
CA ASN A 259 -21.11 6.04 15.86
C ASN A 259 -20.78 7.51 15.53
N GLU A 260 -19.50 7.90 15.48
CA GLU A 260 -19.07 9.19 14.92
C GLU A 260 -19.52 9.34 13.45
N ILE A 261 -19.31 8.30 12.63
CA ILE A 261 -19.71 8.30 11.21
C ILE A 261 -21.23 8.44 11.05
N ARG A 262 -22.03 7.78 11.89
CA ARG A 262 -23.50 7.88 11.91
C ARG A 262 -24.04 9.24 12.35
N MET A 263 -23.38 9.88 13.32
CA MET A 263 -23.84 11.14 13.92
C MET A 263 -23.40 12.38 13.14
N THR A 264 -22.39 12.24 12.26
CA THR A 264 -21.85 13.33 11.44
C THR A 264 -22.69 13.51 10.16
N ASP A 265 -23.21 14.72 9.93
CA ASP A 265 -24.02 15.10 8.75
C ASP A 265 -23.15 15.32 7.48
N VAL A 266 -22.37 14.31 7.11
CA VAL A 266 -21.50 14.25 5.93
C VAL A 266 -21.64 12.86 5.30
N PRO A 267 -21.75 12.73 3.97
CA PRO A 267 -21.83 11.41 3.33
C PRO A 267 -20.66 10.48 3.73
N GLU A 268 -20.98 9.26 4.16
CA GLU A 268 -20.04 8.22 4.62
C GLU A 268 -18.80 8.08 3.72
N ARG A 269 -18.98 8.07 2.39
CA ARG A 269 -17.87 8.01 1.42
C ARG A 269 -16.91 9.18 1.51
N LEU A 270 -17.41 10.39 1.77
CA LEU A 270 -16.57 11.59 1.94
C LEU A 270 -15.86 11.57 3.31
N GLN A 271 -16.52 11.07 4.36
CA GLN A 271 -15.88 10.87 5.67
C GLN A 271 -14.70 9.89 5.56
N LEU A 272 -14.95 8.67 5.06
CA LEU A 272 -13.94 7.62 4.91
C LEU A 272 -12.79 8.04 3.98
N ALA A 273 -13.09 8.73 2.87
CA ALA A 273 -12.08 9.20 1.93
C ALA A 273 -11.21 10.35 2.47
N ARG A 274 -11.77 11.23 3.32
CA ARG A 274 -11.06 12.38 3.91
C ARG A 274 -10.38 12.06 5.25
N ARG A 275 -10.64 10.91 5.88
CA ARG A 275 -10.12 10.51 7.19
C ARG A 275 -8.59 10.60 7.34
N SER A 276 -7.83 10.45 6.24
CA SER A 276 -6.36 10.58 6.22
C SER A 276 -5.84 12.02 6.11
N HIS A 277 -6.73 13.00 6.00
CA HIS A 277 -6.41 14.39 5.66
C HIS A 277 -6.87 15.36 6.75
N LYS A 278 -6.26 16.53 6.79
CA LYS A 278 -6.72 17.64 7.64
C LYS A 278 -8.15 18.05 7.24
N PRO A 279 -9.04 18.33 8.20
CA PRO A 279 -10.27 19.07 7.94
C PRO A 279 -9.99 20.41 7.25
N LEU A 280 -10.97 20.94 6.52
CA LEU A 280 -10.87 22.27 5.89
C LEU A 280 -11.63 23.35 6.68
N ASP A 281 -12.23 22.97 7.82
CA ASP A 281 -13.18 23.79 8.57
C ASP A 281 -12.50 24.98 9.30
N ASP A 282 -11.19 24.89 9.50
CA ASP A 282 -10.34 25.97 10.06
C ASP A 282 -10.04 27.10 9.06
N LEU A 283 -10.29 26.92 7.76
CA LEU A 283 -9.97 27.90 6.71
C LEU A 283 -11.08 28.96 6.58
N SER A 284 -10.69 30.22 6.38
CA SER A 284 -11.68 31.26 6.08
C SER A 284 -12.32 31.06 4.70
N PRO A 285 -13.54 31.59 4.46
CA PRO A 285 -14.22 31.47 3.16
C PRO A 285 -13.45 32.08 1.98
N GLU A 286 -12.53 33.03 2.22
CA GLU A 286 -11.67 33.64 1.21
C GLU A 286 -10.49 32.72 0.87
N GLU A 287 -9.77 32.21 1.88
CA GLU A 287 -8.66 31.25 1.71
C GLU A 287 -9.13 29.94 1.04
N LEU A 288 -10.36 29.51 1.34
CA LEU A 288 -10.98 28.34 0.72
C LEU A 288 -11.38 28.57 -0.75
N ASP A 289 -11.74 29.80 -1.14
CA ASP A 289 -12.00 30.15 -2.55
C ASP A 289 -10.71 30.31 -3.37
N ASP A 290 -9.65 30.89 -2.78
CA ASP A 290 -8.30 30.91 -3.35
C ASP A 290 -7.77 29.48 -3.54
N ARG A 291 -7.91 28.62 -2.53
CA ARG A 291 -7.58 27.19 -2.61
C ARG A 291 -8.35 26.50 -3.73
N HIS A 292 -9.67 26.64 -3.79
CA HIS A 292 -10.49 26.06 -4.86
C HIS A 292 -10.12 26.60 -6.26
N SER A 293 -9.51 27.79 -6.34
CA SER A 293 -8.98 28.35 -7.60
C SER A 293 -7.67 27.70 -8.02
N GLU A 294 -6.71 27.54 -7.10
CA GLU A 294 -5.46 26.80 -7.35
C GLU A 294 -5.75 25.33 -7.69
N GLU A 295 -6.65 24.71 -6.95
CA GLU A 295 -7.08 23.33 -7.12
C GLU A 295 -7.80 23.12 -8.47
N ALA A 296 -8.72 24.01 -8.85
CA ALA A 296 -9.38 23.93 -10.15
C ALA A 296 -8.39 24.06 -11.32
N ALA A 297 -7.38 24.94 -11.22
CA ALA A 297 -6.33 25.06 -12.22
C ALA A 297 -5.41 23.81 -12.28
N TRP A 298 -5.10 23.22 -11.11
CA TRP A 298 -4.32 21.98 -11.02
C TRP A 298 -5.06 20.80 -11.66
N ILE A 299 -6.33 20.60 -11.29
CA ILE A 299 -7.22 19.56 -11.84
C ILE A 299 -7.48 19.80 -13.34
N SER A 300 -7.74 21.04 -13.77
CA SER A 300 -7.98 21.37 -15.19
C SER A 300 -6.76 21.02 -16.05
N SER A 301 -5.54 21.29 -15.56
CA SER A 301 -4.30 20.98 -16.27
C SER A 301 -4.12 19.49 -16.55
N THR A 302 -4.63 18.62 -15.65
CA THR A 302 -4.51 17.16 -15.74
C THR A 302 -5.67 16.53 -16.51
N MET A 303 -6.91 17.01 -16.30
CA MET A 303 -8.10 16.44 -16.93
C MET A 303 -8.37 16.97 -18.34
N PHE A 304 -8.20 18.27 -18.60
CA PHE A 304 -8.57 18.87 -19.89
C PHE A 304 -7.84 18.24 -21.10
N PRO A 305 -6.54 17.85 -21.04
CA PRO A 305 -5.90 17.13 -22.14
C PRO A 305 -6.53 15.76 -22.46
N ARG A 306 -7.18 15.12 -21.48
CA ARG A 306 -7.83 13.81 -21.64
C ARG A 306 -9.22 13.91 -22.31
N THR A 307 -9.92 15.04 -22.18
CA THR A 307 -11.30 15.22 -22.72
C THR A 307 -11.36 15.44 -24.24
N ARG A 308 -10.24 15.82 -24.88
CA ARG A 308 -10.13 16.13 -26.33
C ARG A 308 -11.00 17.31 -26.81
N MET A 309 -11.44 18.20 -25.90
CA MET A 309 -12.24 19.38 -26.26
C MET A 309 -11.42 20.48 -26.97
N GLU A 310 -12.11 21.37 -27.68
CA GLU A 310 -11.50 22.58 -28.24
C GLU A 310 -10.97 23.50 -27.13
N GLY A 311 -9.78 24.08 -27.32
CA GLY A 311 -9.11 24.91 -26.31
C GLY A 311 -9.90 26.13 -25.82
N LYS A 312 -10.90 26.60 -26.58
CA LYS A 312 -11.84 27.66 -26.16
C LYS A 312 -12.65 27.30 -24.91
N PHE A 313 -12.84 26.00 -24.66
CA PHE A 313 -13.60 25.51 -23.50
C PHE A 313 -12.75 25.37 -22.23
N ARG A 314 -11.45 25.72 -22.26
CA ARG A 314 -10.57 25.57 -21.08
C ARG A 314 -11.04 26.43 -19.89
N GLU A 315 -11.29 27.71 -20.10
CA GLU A 315 -11.77 28.63 -19.06
C GLU A 315 -13.17 28.22 -18.52
N PRO A 316 -14.18 27.89 -19.38
CA PRO A 316 -15.42 27.26 -18.93
C PRO A 316 -15.24 25.96 -18.12
N PHE A 317 -14.34 25.07 -18.55
CA PHE A 317 -14.07 23.81 -17.87
C PHE A 317 -13.47 24.01 -16.48
N GLU A 318 -12.50 24.91 -16.36
CA GLU A 318 -11.87 25.28 -15.09
C GLU A 318 -12.88 25.92 -14.12
N SER A 319 -13.74 26.82 -14.62
CA SER A 319 -14.86 27.37 -13.83
C SER A 319 -15.86 26.30 -13.38
N ALA A 320 -16.16 25.31 -14.24
CA ALA A 320 -17.05 24.21 -13.89
C ALA A 320 -16.43 23.28 -12.83
N VAL A 321 -15.13 22.99 -12.93
CA VAL A 321 -14.38 22.26 -11.89
C VAL A 321 -14.41 23.03 -10.57
N LYS A 322 -14.15 24.35 -10.56
CA LYS A 322 -14.25 25.16 -9.33
C LYS A 322 -15.64 25.10 -8.69
N SER A 323 -16.71 25.19 -9.48
CA SER A 323 -18.08 25.04 -8.96
C SER A 323 -18.36 23.64 -8.40
N VAL A 324 -17.79 22.58 -9.00
CA VAL A 324 -17.90 21.21 -8.47
C VAL A 324 -17.13 21.05 -7.16
N LEU A 325 -15.91 21.58 -7.06
CA LEU A 325 -15.13 21.58 -5.83
C LEU A 325 -15.86 22.30 -4.70
N ASP A 326 -16.47 23.45 -4.97
CA ASP A 326 -17.25 24.18 -3.96
C ASP A 326 -18.45 23.34 -3.46
N MET A 327 -19.21 22.73 -4.37
CA MET A 327 -20.31 21.81 -4.02
C MET A 327 -19.83 20.58 -3.23
N MET A 328 -18.61 20.07 -3.48
CA MET A 328 -18.05 18.91 -2.76
C MET A 328 -17.43 19.26 -1.41
N ASN A 329 -16.75 20.39 -1.29
CA ASN A 329 -15.95 20.76 -0.12
C ASN A 329 -16.66 21.75 0.83
N ARG A 330 -17.66 22.51 0.35
CA ARG A 330 -18.46 23.45 1.15
C ARG A 330 -19.90 22.96 1.40
N GLU A 331 -20.55 22.36 0.40
CA GLU A 331 -21.91 21.77 0.55
C GLU A 331 -21.90 20.25 0.79
N ASN A 332 -20.73 19.58 0.81
CA ASN A 332 -20.57 18.13 1.01
C ASN A 332 -21.41 17.25 0.05
N PHE A 333 -21.74 17.74 -1.15
CA PHE A 333 -22.51 16.98 -2.13
C PHE A 333 -21.66 15.93 -2.86
N GLU A 334 -22.23 14.74 -3.02
CA GLU A 334 -21.61 13.66 -3.77
C GLU A 334 -21.79 13.79 -5.31
N PRO A 335 -20.89 13.16 -6.11
CA PRO A 335 -21.01 13.09 -7.57
C PRO A 335 -22.41 12.73 -8.12
N PRO A 336 -23.18 11.77 -7.57
CA PRO A 336 -24.51 11.45 -8.09
C PRO A 336 -25.53 12.58 -7.87
N PHE A 337 -25.46 13.29 -6.75
CA PHE A 337 -26.35 14.40 -6.46
C PHE A 337 -26.05 15.60 -7.37
N ILE A 338 -24.76 15.96 -7.51
CA ILE A 338 -24.30 17.02 -8.42
C ILE A 338 -24.71 16.68 -9.86
N PHE A 339 -24.42 15.45 -10.31
CA PHE A 339 -24.75 15.02 -11.68
C PHE A 339 -26.25 15.08 -11.99
N GLN A 340 -27.13 14.78 -11.02
CA GLN A 340 -28.57 14.76 -11.25
C GLN A 340 -29.23 16.14 -11.08
N ASN A 341 -28.81 16.92 -10.06
CA ASN A 341 -29.52 18.10 -9.55
C ASN A 341 -28.77 19.45 -9.72
N ARG A 342 -27.58 19.45 -10.32
CA ARG A 342 -26.74 20.65 -10.56
C ARG A 342 -26.18 20.71 -11.99
N LYS A 343 -26.91 20.13 -12.95
CA LYS A 343 -26.49 19.97 -14.36
C LYS A 343 -26.10 21.26 -15.07
N ASP A 344 -26.68 22.40 -14.68
CA ASP A 344 -26.42 23.70 -15.29
C ASP A 344 -24.97 24.17 -15.07
N PHE A 345 -24.30 23.70 -14.01
CA PHE A 345 -22.87 23.95 -13.76
C PHE A 345 -21.93 23.02 -14.56
N LEU A 346 -22.47 22.00 -15.23
CA LEU A 346 -21.71 20.97 -15.96
C LEU A 346 -21.77 21.15 -17.50
N ILE A 347 -22.47 22.18 -17.97
CA ILE A 347 -22.78 22.43 -19.38
C ILE A 347 -22.48 23.91 -19.71
N HIS A 348 -21.71 24.16 -20.76
CA HIS A 348 -21.45 25.51 -21.26
C HIS A 348 -22.38 25.84 -22.43
N SER A 349 -23.17 26.91 -22.31
CA SER A 349 -24.09 27.37 -23.36
C SER A 349 -23.62 28.67 -24.03
N GLU A 350 -23.17 28.57 -25.29
CA GLU A 350 -22.78 29.72 -26.12
C GLU A 350 -23.92 30.13 -27.06
N GLN A 351 -24.20 31.44 -27.22
CA GLN A 351 -25.20 31.94 -28.17
C GLN A 351 -24.53 32.31 -29.51
N VAL A 352 -24.48 31.34 -30.42
CA VAL A 352 -23.89 31.53 -31.76
C VAL A 352 -24.90 32.20 -32.69
N PRO A 353 -24.57 33.30 -33.41
CA PRO A 353 -25.48 33.93 -34.36
C PRO A 353 -25.97 32.94 -35.44
N ALA A 354 -27.29 32.85 -35.62
CA ALA A 354 -27.91 31.99 -36.60
C ALA A 354 -27.94 32.66 -37.98
N SER A 355 -27.58 31.92 -39.03
CA SER A 355 -27.79 32.39 -40.40
C SER A 355 -29.30 32.44 -40.68
N PRO A 356 -29.86 33.52 -41.27
CA PRO A 356 -31.30 33.65 -41.45
C PRO A 356 -31.89 32.54 -42.34
N ASP A 357 -32.76 31.71 -41.77
CA ASP A 357 -33.51 30.68 -42.50
C ASP A 357 -34.63 31.34 -43.34
N PRO A 358 -34.63 31.20 -44.68
CA PRO A 358 -35.71 31.71 -45.53
C PRO A 358 -37.10 31.13 -45.23
N GLU A 359 -37.19 29.93 -44.63
CA GLU A 359 -38.47 29.29 -44.31
C GLU A 359 -39.06 29.74 -42.97
N HIS A 360 -38.23 30.25 -42.04
CA HIS A 360 -38.67 30.64 -40.69
C HIS A 360 -38.26 32.08 -40.28
N PRO A 361 -38.87 33.13 -40.87
CA PRO A 361 -38.50 34.54 -40.62
C PRO A 361 -38.65 35.05 -39.17
N ASN A 362 -39.30 34.29 -38.30
CA ASN A 362 -39.52 34.62 -36.88
C ASN A 362 -38.65 33.80 -35.92
N ALA A 363 -37.69 33.01 -36.42
CA ALA A 363 -36.75 32.28 -35.57
C ALA A 363 -35.83 33.25 -34.78
N PRO A 364 -35.35 32.87 -33.57
CA PRO A 364 -34.36 33.66 -32.86
C PRO A 364 -33.09 33.87 -33.71
N PRO A 365 -32.45 35.06 -33.68
CA PRO A 365 -31.24 35.34 -34.46
C PRO A 365 -29.96 34.66 -33.92
N TYR A 366 -30.11 33.74 -32.96
CA TYR A 366 -29.04 32.97 -32.34
C TYR A 366 -29.48 31.51 -32.17
N LYS A 367 -28.53 30.59 -32.33
CA LYS A 367 -28.63 29.19 -31.94
C LYS A 367 -27.79 29.01 -30.68
N VAL A 368 -28.41 28.48 -29.62
CA VAL A 368 -27.64 28.05 -28.43
C VAL A 368 -26.87 26.78 -28.80
N ASN A 369 -25.54 26.81 -28.67
CA ASN A 369 -24.72 25.61 -28.65
C ASN A 369 -24.43 25.25 -27.20
N ALA A 370 -24.85 24.06 -26.77
CA ALA A 370 -24.68 23.58 -25.40
C ALA A 370 -23.67 22.42 -25.39
N GLU A 371 -22.46 22.69 -24.94
CA GLU A 371 -21.39 21.71 -24.83
C GLU A 371 -21.36 21.13 -23.40
N LYS A 372 -21.32 19.80 -23.25
CA LYS A 372 -21.23 19.17 -21.93
C LYS A 372 -19.78 19.11 -21.49
N LEU A 373 -19.41 19.89 -20.48
CA LEU A 373 -18.04 19.99 -19.98
C LEU A 373 -17.64 18.79 -19.12
N LEU A 374 -18.56 18.29 -18.28
CA LEU A 374 -18.27 17.26 -17.29
C LEU A 374 -19.29 16.09 -17.33
N GLY A 375 -18.78 14.87 -17.42
CA GLY A 375 -19.51 13.61 -17.27
C GLY A 375 -19.64 13.15 -15.82
N GLN A 376 -20.35 12.03 -15.62
CA GLN A 376 -20.48 11.42 -14.29
C GLN A 376 -19.16 10.80 -13.83
N ASP A 377 -18.41 10.17 -14.74
CA ASP A 377 -17.05 9.67 -14.49
C ASP A 377 -16.06 10.80 -14.13
N ASP A 378 -16.23 11.98 -14.73
CA ASP A 378 -15.37 13.15 -14.47
C ASP A 378 -15.58 13.71 -13.06
N LEU A 379 -16.81 13.69 -12.53
CA LEU A 379 -17.08 14.09 -11.15
C LEU A 379 -16.41 13.14 -10.12
N TRP A 380 -16.37 11.84 -10.40
CA TRP A 380 -15.61 10.90 -9.56
C TRP A 380 -14.10 11.12 -9.67
N ASN A 381 -13.59 11.48 -10.86
CA ASN A 381 -12.19 11.84 -11.06
C ASN A 381 -11.84 13.14 -10.30
N ILE A 382 -12.68 14.17 -10.34
CA ILE A 382 -12.48 15.42 -9.56
C ILE A 382 -12.35 15.12 -8.07
N LEU A 383 -13.21 14.24 -7.51
CA LEU A 383 -13.08 13.81 -6.11
C LEU A 383 -11.77 13.05 -5.84
N GLU A 384 -11.33 12.18 -6.75
CA GLU A 384 -10.02 11.51 -6.65
C GLU A 384 -8.83 12.50 -6.73
N GLN A 385 -8.99 13.61 -7.44
CA GLN A 385 -7.99 14.68 -7.51
C GLN A 385 -8.03 15.62 -6.29
N ASP A 386 -9.18 15.92 -5.67
CA ASP A 386 -9.28 16.67 -4.40
C ASP A 386 -8.45 15.98 -3.30
N LEU A 387 -8.57 14.66 -3.16
CA LEU A 387 -7.77 13.87 -2.21
C LEU A 387 -6.26 13.95 -2.48
N LYS A 388 -5.85 13.93 -3.76
CA LYS A 388 -4.44 14.10 -4.15
C LYS A 388 -3.96 15.53 -3.92
N PHE A 389 -4.81 16.53 -4.12
CA PHE A 389 -4.48 17.93 -3.88
C PHE A 389 -4.43 18.27 -2.38
N ARG A 390 -5.25 17.62 -1.54
CA ARG A 390 -5.13 17.64 -0.07
C ARG A 390 -3.75 17.12 0.35
N ALA A 391 -3.38 15.92 -0.07
CA ALA A 391 -2.08 15.33 0.22
C ALA A 391 -0.89 16.21 -0.27
N PHE A 392 -1.02 16.80 -1.46
CA PHE A 392 -0.04 17.75 -2.00
C PHE A 392 0.07 19.02 -1.15
N CYS A 393 -1.06 19.61 -0.75
CA CYS A 393 -1.09 20.81 0.09
C CYS A 393 -0.52 20.56 1.49
N GLU A 394 -0.92 19.48 2.17
CA GLU A 394 -0.41 19.09 3.48
C GLU A 394 1.10 18.87 3.44
N ARG A 395 1.61 18.22 2.38
CA ARG A 395 3.04 18.02 2.19
C ARG A 395 3.79 19.34 1.95
N ARG A 396 3.23 20.22 1.11
CA ARG A 396 3.78 21.54 0.80
C ARG A 396 3.80 22.44 2.03
N GLU A 397 2.78 22.36 2.88
CA GLU A 397 2.70 23.01 4.18
C GLU A 397 3.78 22.46 5.14
N ALA A 398 3.88 21.14 5.32
CA ALA A 398 4.88 20.53 6.19
C ALA A 398 6.32 20.94 5.85
N ILE A 399 6.66 20.99 4.55
CA ILE A 399 7.98 21.47 4.09
C ILE A 399 8.16 22.96 4.42
N ARG A 400 7.14 23.80 4.22
CA ARG A 400 7.18 25.24 4.59
C ARG A 400 7.38 25.42 6.11
N THR A 401 6.74 24.61 6.94
CA THR A 401 6.91 24.63 8.40
C THR A 401 8.34 24.24 8.81
N SER A 402 8.90 23.16 8.24
CA SER A 402 10.31 22.79 8.49
C SER A 402 11.29 23.87 8.05
N LEU A 403 11.02 24.56 6.94
CA LEU A 403 11.83 25.70 6.48
C LEU A 403 11.68 26.94 7.39
N ALA A 404 10.50 27.17 7.97
CA ALA A 404 10.29 28.23 8.95
C ALA A 404 11.12 27.97 10.22
N SER A 405 11.11 26.75 10.76
CA SER A 405 11.94 26.38 11.92
C SER A 405 13.45 26.46 11.63
N LEU A 406 13.90 26.18 10.39
CA LEU A 406 15.29 26.39 9.99
C LEU A 406 15.66 27.88 9.87
N LYS A 407 14.74 28.73 9.36
CA LYS A 407 14.90 30.19 9.36
C LYS A 407 14.93 30.77 10.78
N GLU A 408 14.19 30.18 11.71
CA GLU A 408 14.22 30.56 13.13
C GLU A 408 15.53 30.17 13.82
N LEU A 409 16.05 28.95 13.58
CA LEU A 409 17.31 28.48 14.17
C LEU A 409 18.55 29.23 13.65
N MET A 410 18.61 29.52 12.34
CA MET A 410 19.82 30.07 11.68
C MET A 410 19.70 31.56 11.31
N GLY A 411 18.53 32.17 11.40
CA GLY A 411 18.31 33.57 11.04
C GLY A 411 18.71 33.90 9.60
N ASP A 412 19.33 35.07 9.42
CA ASP A 412 19.78 35.59 8.12
C ASP A 412 20.83 34.71 7.41
N GLU A 413 21.43 33.72 8.08
CA GLU A 413 22.35 32.77 7.42
C GLU A 413 21.59 31.71 6.58
N PHE A 414 20.28 31.52 6.80
CA PHE A 414 19.48 30.63 5.95
C PHE A 414 18.96 31.35 4.69
N ASN A 415 19.75 31.29 3.62
CA ASN A 415 19.34 31.71 2.29
C ASN A 415 19.75 30.66 1.24
N ASP A 416 18.92 29.65 1.04
CA ASP A 416 19.01 28.71 -0.10
C ASP A 416 17.86 29.02 -1.09
N PRO A 417 18.16 29.62 -2.27
CA PRO A 417 17.15 30.00 -3.26
C PRO A 417 16.47 28.80 -3.92
N ILE A 418 17.02 27.59 -3.79
CA ILE A 418 16.44 26.36 -4.36
C ILE A 418 15.04 26.12 -3.78
N PHE A 419 14.82 26.36 -2.48
CA PHE A 419 13.50 26.18 -1.88
C PHE A 419 12.49 27.23 -2.37
N GLU A 420 12.89 28.50 -2.45
CA GLU A 420 11.97 29.59 -2.81
C GLU A 420 11.56 29.52 -4.28
N GLU A 421 12.47 29.13 -5.18
CA GLU A 421 12.14 28.86 -6.58
C GLU A 421 11.34 27.56 -6.75
N LEU A 422 11.79 26.43 -6.18
CA LEU A 422 11.21 25.12 -6.50
C LEU A 422 9.89 24.84 -5.78
N LEU A 423 9.66 25.32 -4.55
CA LEU A 423 8.35 25.15 -3.88
C LEU A 423 7.25 26.01 -4.53
N SER A 424 7.63 27.10 -5.19
CA SER A 424 6.73 27.95 -5.96
C SER A 424 6.41 27.35 -7.34
N ASN A 425 7.28 26.51 -7.89
CA ASN A 425 7.18 25.87 -9.20
C ASN A 425 6.90 24.35 -9.14
N ALA A 426 6.60 23.81 -7.96
CA ALA A 426 6.24 22.42 -7.75
C ALA A 426 4.79 22.18 -8.21
N VAL A 427 4.57 21.16 -9.04
CA VAL A 427 3.25 20.81 -9.58
C VAL A 427 2.90 19.36 -9.28
N GLN A 428 3.90 18.49 -9.14
CA GLN A 428 3.70 17.07 -8.85
C GLN A 428 4.11 16.71 -7.41
N ILE A 429 3.54 15.64 -6.85
CA ILE A 429 3.89 15.16 -5.50
C ILE A 429 5.35 14.71 -5.45
N GLU A 430 5.87 14.22 -6.59
CA GLU A 430 7.27 13.86 -6.80
C GLU A 430 8.21 15.07 -6.75
N ASP A 431 7.78 16.26 -7.21
CA ASP A 431 8.57 17.49 -7.06
C ASP A 431 8.73 17.82 -5.56
N LEU A 432 7.65 17.71 -4.77
CA LEU A 432 7.69 17.93 -3.31
C LEU A 432 8.52 16.85 -2.57
N GLN A 433 8.44 15.58 -2.99
CA GLN A 433 9.30 14.52 -2.45
C GLN A 433 10.77 14.82 -2.74
N ASP A 434 11.13 15.23 -3.95
CA ASP A 434 12.52 15.57 -4.30
C ASP A 434 13.04 16.75 -3.45
N ILE A 435 12.21 17.78 -3.23
CA ILE A 435 12.55 18.93 -2.38
C ILE A 435 12.69 18.51 -0.90
N GLN A 436 11.84 17.60 -0.41
CA GLN A 436 11.92 17.12 0.97
C GLN A 436 13.10 16.17 1.21
N ASP A 437 13.46 15.35 0.22
CA ASP A 437 14.69 14.55 0.24
C ASP A 437 15.93 15.46 0.30
N TYR A 438 15.96 16.52 -0.52
CA TYR A 438 17.02 17.52 -0.50
C TYR A 438 17.11 18.26 0.84
N LEU A 439 15.96 18.70 1.39
CA LEU A 439 15.89 19.31 2.73
C LEU A 439 16.49 18.41 3.81
N ASN A 440 16.07 17.14 3.82
CA ASN A 440 16.54 16.14 4.78
C ASN A 440 18.05 15.79 4.60
N PHE A 441 18.58 15.84 3.38
CA PHE A 441 19.99 15.55 3.08
C PHE A 441 20.93 16.76 3.29
N GLN A 442 20.44 17.97 3.06
CA GLN A 442 21.23 19.20 3.17
C GLN A 442 21.27 19.75 4.60
N TYR A 443 20.19 19.58 5.37
CA TYR A 443 20.03 20.13 6.72
C TYR A 443 19.80 19.04 7.80
N SER A 444 20.29 17.82 7.55
CA SER A 444 20.22 16.65 8.45
C SER A 444 20.79 16.86 9.85
N ALA A 445 21.72 17.78 10.05
CA ALA A 445 22.19 18.19 11.37
C ALA A 445 21.15 19.08 12.06
N GLN A 446 20.84 20.22 11.44
CA GLN A 446 19.97 21.26 11.99
C GLN A 446 18.54 20.76 12.27
N LEU A 447 17.98 19.90 11.41
CA LEU A 447 16.67 19.29 11.62
C LEU A 447 16.64 18.35 12.83
N ARG A 448 17.76 17.70 13.17
CA ARG A 448 17.87 16.92 14.43
C ARG A 448 18.07 17.83 15.63
N ASP A 449 18.84 18.90 15.49
CA ASP A 449 19.04 19.87 16.57
C ASP A 449 17.69 20.54 16.95
N ILE A 450 16.84 20.87 15.96
CA ILE A 450 15.44 21.31 16.16
C ILE A 450 14.60 20.23 16.85
N ALA A 451 14.62 18.99 16.35
CA ALA A 451 13.85 17.89 16.93
C ALA A 451 14.28 17.50 18.36
N ILE A 452 15.54 17.77 18.73
CA ILE A 452 16.03 17.62 20.12
C ILE A 452 15.47 18.76 20.98
N ALA A 453 15.60 20.02 20.55
CA ALA A 453 15.07 21.16 21.30
C ALA A 453 13.56 21.05 21.56
N GLN A 454 12.78 20.64 20.54
CA GLN A 454 11.34 20.40 20.68
C GLN A 454 11.00 19.23 21.61
N ALA A 455 11.85 18.20 21.68
CA ALA A 455 11.67 17.09 22.61
C ALA A 455 12.04 17.47 24.06
N GLU A 456 13.00 18.37 24.25
CA GLU A 456 13.39 18.93 25.55
C GLU A 456 12.31 19.89 26.10
N GLU A 457 11.74 20.78 25.27
CA GLU A 457 10.56 21.58 25.68
C GLU A 457 9.32 20.71 25.94
N GLY A 458 9.09 19.69 25.11
CA GLY A 458 7.96 18.76 25.25
C GLY A 458 8.09 17.73 26.38
N GLY A 459 9.13 17.80 27.22
CA GLY A 459 9.36 16.91 28.36
C GLY A 459 9.70 15.44 28.02
N GLN A 460 9.71 15.06 26.74
CA GLN A 460 9.97 13.68 26.31
C GLN A 460 11.46 13.44 26.12
N GLN A 461 12.17 13.08 27.19
CA GLN A 461 13.58 12.67 27.15
C GLN A 461 13.81 11.37 26.35
N LYS A 462 13.82 11.48 25.03
CA LYS A 462 14.25 10.41 24.12
C LYS A 462 15.76 10.38 24.10
N ARG A 463 16.36 9.25 24.52
CA ARG A 463 17.82 9.00 24.40
C ARG A 463 18.30 9.38 23.00
N ALA A 464 19.31 10.25 22.90
CA ALA A 464 19.79 10.82 21.64
C ALA A 464 20.11 9.73 20.60
N ARG A 465 19.32 9.69 19.51
CA ARG A 465 19.40 8.63 18.50
C ARG A 465 20.53 8.87 17.50
N GLY A 466 21.69 8.31 17.83
CA GLY A 466 22.80 8.10 16.90
C GLY A 466 23.73 9.30 16.75
N ALA A 467 24.93 9.03 16.25
CA ALA A 467 25.92 10.05 15.92
C ALA A 467 25.48 10.91 14.71
N LYS A 468 26.24 11.97 14.42
CA LYS A 468 26.15 12.67 13.12
C LYS A 468 26.30 11.63 11.99
N GLY A 469 25.42 11.71 10.98
CA GLY A 469 25.37 10.76 9.88
C GLY A 469 26.64 10.81 9.04
N LEU A 470 26.89 9.77 8.23
CA LEU A 470 28.09 9.69 7.40
C LEU A 470 28.28 10.96 6.54
N TRP A 471 27.19 11.43 5.92
CA TRP A 471 27.21 12.63 5.08
C TRP A 471 27.42 13.92 5.90
N ASP A 472 26.87 14.04 7.11
CA ASP A 472 27.14 15.18 8.00
C ASP A 472 28.63 15.23 8.40
N LYS A 473 29.21 14.07 8.73
CA LYS A 473 30.63 13.94 9.07
C LYS A 473 31.51 14.34 7.89
N ILE A 474 31.24 13.83 6.69
CA ILE A 474 32.00 14.17 5.48
C ILE A 474 31.84 15.66 5.14
N ARG A 475 30.63 16.23 5.26
CA ARG A 475 30.32 17.65 4.99
C ARG A 475 31.03 18.60 5.97
N ALA A 476 31.23 18.19 7.22
CA ALA A 476 31.95 18.95 8.24
C ALA A 476 33.48 18.72 8.23
N GLY A 477 33.94 17.59 7.69
CA GLY A 477 35.35 17.17 7.70
C GLY A 477 36.21 17.72 6.56
N SER A 478 37.50 17.36 6.57
CA SER A 478 38.49 17.78 5.57
C SER A 478 38.06 17.45 4.14
N ALA A 479 37.50 16.25 3.91
CA ALA A 479 37.10 15.75 2.60
C ALA A 479 36.10 16.65 1.84
N TYR A 480 35.29 17.48 2.51
CA TYR A 480 34.39 18.42 1.81
C TYR A 480 35.14 19.50 1.02
N HIS A 481 36.40 19.79 1.35
CA HIS A 481 37.25 20.66 0.53
C HIS A 481 37.54 20.03 -0.84
N LEU A 482 37.67 18.70 -0.91
CA LEU A 482 37.83 17.95 -2.15
C LEU A 482 36.52 17.89 -2.95
N VAL A 483 35.37 17.89 -2.28
CA VAL A 483 34.04 18.02 -2.93
C VAL A 483 33.90 19.40 -3.59
N ARG A 484 34.22 20.48 -2.87
CA ARG A 484 34.23 21.85 -3.45
C ARG A 484 35.21 21.98 -4.62
N ALA A 485 36.32 21.26 -4.57
CA ALA A 485 37.34 21.23 -5.62
C ALA A 485 36.89 20.55 -6.93
N PHE A 486 35.70 19.91 -7.00
CA PHE A 486 35.13 19.49 -8.28
C PHE A 486 34.80 20.66 -9.22
N GLY A 487 34.64 21.88 -8.68
CA GLY A 487 34.53 23.12 -9.46
C GLY A 487 33.14 23.47 -10.00
N ILE A 488 32.12 22.66 -9.66
CA ILE A 488 30.71 22.91 -10.01
C ILE A 488 29.81 22.25 -8.96
N THR A 489 28.72 22.90 -8.57
CA THR A 489 27.74 22.33 -7.61
C THR A 489 26.71 21.46 -8.34
N ALA A 490 26.06 20.56 -7.61
CA ALA A 490 25.03 19.68 -8.18
C ALA A 490 23.85 20.46 -8.80
N ASP A 491 23.43 21.58 -8.18
CA ASP A 491 22.36 22.43 -8.74
C ASP A 491 22.84 23.22 -9.97
N ALA A 492 24.04 23.82 -9.95
CA ALA A 492 24.60 24.51 -11.10
C ALA A 492 24.77 23.57 -12.32
N LEU A 493 25.15 22.31 -12.07
CA LEU A 493 25.19 21.29 -13.11
C LEU A 493 23.80 20.95 -13.65
N ALA A 494 22.78 20.85 -12.79
CA ALA A 494 21.40 20.64 -13.24
C ALA A 494 20.87 21.82 -14.08
N VAL A 495 21.19 23.06 -13.69
CA VAL A 495 20.88 24.28 -14.45
C VAL A 495 21.60 24.31 -15.81
N ASN A 496 22.89 23.90 -15.86
CA ASN A 496 23.61 23.73 -17.14
C ASN A 496 22.90 22.76 -18.09
N ILE A 497 22.38 21.65 -17.54
CA ILE A 497 21.77 20.55 -18.31
C ILE A 497 20.40 20.95 -18.86
N ASP A 498 19.60 21.72 -18.12
CA ASP A 498 18.27 22.19 -18.58
C ASP A 498 18.33 23.42 -19.50
N ASN A 499 19.52 23.77 -20.02
CA ASN A 499 19.81 24.93 -20.88
C ASN A 499 19.67 26.30 -20.18
N GLY A 500 19.86 26.34 -18.86
CA GLY A 500 19.97 27.58 -18.10
C GLY A 500 21.30 28.32 -18.33
N PRO A 501 21.59 29.36 -17.51
CA PRO A 501 22.85 30.09 -17.59
C PRO A 501 24.05 29.16 -17.36
N LYS A 502 24.93 29.00 -18.37
CA LYS A 502 26.07 28.07 -18.26
C LYS A 502 27.09 28.55 -17.22
N THR A 503 27.13 27.88 -16.07
CA THR A 503 28.25 27.90 -15.13
C THR A 503 29.36 27.01 -15.69
N TYR A 504 30.58 27.54 -15.80
CA TYR A 504 31.75 26.77 -16.23
C TYR A 504 32.40 26.10 -15.02
N THR A 505 32.87 24.87 -15.19
CA THR A 505 33.55 24.12 -14.14
C THR A 505 34.97 24.65 -13.95
N GLU A 506 35.31 25.07 -12.72
CA GLU A 506 36.66 25.55 -12.39
C GLU A 506 37.60 24.38 -12.03
N ASP A 507 38.89 24.47 -12.37
CA ASP A 507 39.91 23.46 -12.04
C ASP A 507 40.88 23.98 -10.98
N PRO A 508 41.16 23.21 -9.90
CA PRO A 508 42.25 23.52 -8.97
C PRO A 508 43.64 23.44 -9.62
N ASP A 509 44.62 24.16 -9.06
CA ASP A 509 46.04 24.11 -9.48
C ASP A 509 46.73 22.75 -9.23
N LYS A 510 46.09 21.84 -8.47
CA LYS A 510 46.61 20.52 -8.07
C LYS A 510 45.80 19.39 -8.70
N ARG A 511 46.44 18.24 -8.94
CA ARG A 511 45.73 17.00 -9.31
C ARG A 511 44.86 16.53 -8.13
N PRO A 512 43.80 15.73 -8.37
CA PRO A 512 42.92 15.25 -7.29
C PRO A 512 43.69 14.52 -6.18
N ASP A 513 44.65 13.68 -6.58
CA ASP A 513 45.51 12.88 -5.71
C ASP A 513 46.35 13.79 -4.79
N ASP A 514 47.10 14.74 -5.37
CA ASP A 514 47.96 15.71 -4.65
C ASP A 514 47.18 16.66 -3.72
N LEU A 515 45.86 16.79 -3.93
CA LEU A 515 44.96 17.56 -3.07
C LEU A 515 44.40 16.68 -1.94
N ALA A 516 44.03 15.44 -2.24
CA ALA A 516 43.58 14.45 -1.26
C ALA A 516 44.66 14.12 -0.21
N ASP A 517 45.92 14.00 -0.63
CA ASP A 517 47.08 13.86 0.28
C ASP A 517 47.16 14.99 1.31
N THR A 518 46.76 16.21 0.94
CA THR A 518 46.74 17.36 1.86
C THR A 518 45.49 17.47 2.75
N LEU A 519 44.59 16.48 2.70
CA LEU A 519 43.33 16.43 3.45
C LEU A 519 43.21 15.18 4.35
N ILE A 520 44.25 14.34 4.41
CA ILE A 520 44.35 13.20 5.33
C ILE A 520 44.27 13.70 6.79
N GLN A 521 43.43 13.08 7.60
CA GLN A 521 43.14 13.50 8.97
C GLN A 521 42.80 12.26 9.82
N GLU A 522 43.77 11.76 10.59
CA GLU A 522 43.52 10.69 11.55
C GLU A 522 42.60 11.19 12.71
N PRO A 523 41.67 10.37 13.21
CA PRO A 523 41.41 8.97 12.85
C PRO A 523 40.44 8.77 11.67
N GLU A 524 39.90 9.85 11.10
CA GLU A 524 38.72 9.86 10.22
C GLU A 524 39.04 9.47 8.76
N PHE A 525 40.22 9.85 8.26
CA PHE A 525 40.74 9.44 6.95
C PHE A 525 42.22 9.06 7.10
N ARG A 526 42.57 7.79 6.83
CA ARG A 526 43.93 7.25 7.01
C ARG A 526 44.78 7.37 5.74
N THR A 527 44.15 7.33 4.58
CA THR A 527 44.78 7.43 3.26
C THR A 527 44.11 8.50 2.39
N SER A 528 44.81 8.97 1.35
CA SER A 528 44.21 9.82 0.32
C SER A 528 43.17 9.09 -0.53
N GLU A 529 43.26 7.76 -0.65
CA GLU A 529 42.21 6.93 -1.25
C GLU A 529 40.90 7.00 -0.46
N ASP A 530 40.95 7.03 0.89
CA ASP A 530 39.77 7.21 1.74
C ASP A 530 39.13 8.59 1.52
N VAL A 531 39.94 9.65 1.47
CA VAL A 531 39.47 11.02 1.19
C VAL A 531 38.82 11.10 -0.20
N LEU A 532 39.45 10.50 -1.22
CA LEU A 532 38.90 10.41 -2.57
C LEU A 532 37.59 9.61 -2.60
N LYS A 533 37.54 8.45 -1.94
CA LYS A 533 36.34 7.60 -1.83
C LYS A 533 35.18 8.35 -1.16
N ALA A 534 35.45 9.06 -0.06
CA ALA A 534 34.47 9.86 0.65
C ALA A 534 33.98 11.05 -0.19
N ALA A 535 34.89 11.82 -0.82
CA ALA A 535 34.51 12.97 -1.64
C ALA A 535 33.76 12.57 -2.91
N LYS A 536 34.19 11.50 -3.61
CA LYS A 536 33.44 10.92 -4.74
C LYS A 536 32.02 10.54 -4.31
N SER A 537 31.89 9.84 -3.18
CA SER A 537 30.59 9.36 -2.69
C SER A 537 29.68 10.52 -2.28
N MET A 538 30.20 11.52 -1.56
CA MET A 538 29.45 12.73 -1.19
C MET A 538 28.95 13.51 -2.41
N PHE A 539 29.77 13.67 -3.45
CA PHE A 539 29.34 14.38 -4.67
C PHE A 539 28.35 13.53 -5.50
N ILE A 540 28.44 12.20 -5.47
CA ILE A 540 27.40 11.31 -6.01
C ILE A 540 26.08 11.50 -5.25
N GLU A 541 26.10 11.64 -3.92
CA GLU A 541 24.89 11.92 -3.13
C GLU A 541 24.31 13.31 -3.43
N GLU A 542 25.14 14.36 -3.52
CA GLU A 542 24.68 15.71 -3.88
C GLU A 542 24.00 15.75 -5.25
N LEU A 543 24.53 15.00 -6.23
CA LEU A 543 23.86 14.81 -7.53
C LEU A 543 22.56 14.01 -7.38
N CYS A 544 22.57 12.88 -6.67
CA CYS A 544 21.39 12.03 -6.52
C CYS A 544 20.26 12.67 -5.71
N ASN A 545 20.55 13.67 -4.88
CA ASN A 545 19.57 14.40 -4.07
C ASN A 545 19.25 15.81 -4.61
N SER A 546 19.87 16.27 -5.70
CA SER A 546 19.50 17.54 -6.36
C SER A 546 18.09 17.44 -6.97
N PRO A 547 17.11 18.28 -6.55
CA PRO A 547 15.74 18.19 -7.08
C PRO A 547 15.67 18.52 -8.57
N ARG A 548 16.43 19.51 -9.05
CA ARG A 548 16.52 19.84 -10.48
C ARG A 548 17.06 18.67 -11.30
N PHE A 549 18.12 18.00 -10.83
CA PHE A 549 18.69 16.86 -11.55
C PHE A 549 17.73 15.66 -11.55
N ARG A 550 17.10 15.35 -10.41
CA ARG A 550 16.04 14.32 -10.31
C ARG A 550 14.87 14.61 -11.26
N ARG A 551 14.41 15.85 -11.35
CA ARG A 551 13.32 16.29 -12.26
C ARG A 551 13.71 16.17 -13.73
N PHE A 552 14.90 16.66 -14.13
CA PHE A 552 15.43 16.51 -15.49
C PHE A 552 15.57 15.03 -15.88
N MET A 553 16.09 14.21 -14.97
CA MET A 553 16.27 12.78 -15.17
C MET A 553 14.92 12.07 -15.31
N ARG A 554 13.95 12.31 -14.41
CA ARG A 554 12.58 11.78 -14.46
C ARG A 554 11.93 12.06 -15.81
N LYS A 555 11.97 13.31 -16.28
CA LYS A 555 11.45 13.74 -17.59
C LYS A 555 12.15 13.00 -18.73
N THR A 556 13.47 13.07 -18.80
CA THR A 556 14.26 12.47 -19.90
C THR A 556 14.10 10.95 -19.95
N TYR A 557 13.91 10.31 -18.81
CA TYR A 557 13.61 8.88 -18.72
C TYR A 557 12.20 8.58 -19.22
N PHE A 558 11.17 9.29 -18.75
CA PHE A 558 9.80 9.06 -19.23
C PHE A 558 9.65 9.25 -20.75
N GLU A 559 10.41 10.18 -21.33
CA GLU A 559 10.48 10.41 -22.79
C GLU A 559 11.28 9.35 -23.58
N ARG A 560 12.27 8.66 -22.97
CA ARG A 560 13.27 7.83 -23.68
C ARG A 560 13.41 6.39 -23.18
N LEU A 561 12.69 5.99 -22.15
CA LEU A 561 12.71 4.63 -21.64
C LEU A 561 11.97 3.69 -22.58
N VAL A 562 12.62 2.56 -22.87
CA VAL A 562 12.03 1.43 -23.59
C VAL A 562 12.11 0.15 -22.78
N PHE A 563 11.07 -0.67 -22.95
CA PHE A 563 10.81 -1.91 -22.25
C PHE A 563 11.20 -3.10 -23.11
N ASP A 564 11.86 -4.05 -22.48
CA ASP A 564 12.39 -5.28 -23.07
C ASP A 564 12.00 -6.48 -22.20
N VAL A 565 11.48 -7.55 -22.81
CA VAL A 565 11.22 -8.82 -22.12
C VAL A 565 12.39 -9.79 -22.36
N LYS A 566 12.95 -10.30 -21.26
CA LYS A 566 13.91 -11.41 -21.23
C LYS A 566 13.22 -12.60 -20.55
N ARG A 567 13.29 -13.80 -21.15
CA ARG A 567 12.80 -15.02 -20.50
C ARG A 567 13.78 -15.46 -19.41
N THR A 568 13.27 -15.99 -18.31
CA THR A 568 14.07 -16.83 -17.40
C THR A 568 14.16 -18.26 -17.97
N GLU A 569 15.04 -19.09 -17.42
CA GLU A 569 15.12 -20.52 -17.79
C GLU A 569 13.80 -21.27 -17.54
N LYS A 570 13.02 -20.83 -16.53
CA LYS A 570 11.67 -21.32 -16.25
C LYS A 570 10.69 -20.90 -17.36
N GLY A 571 10.67 -19.61 -17.75
CA GLY A 571 9.78 -19.12 -18.80
C GLY A 571 10.10 -19.63 -20.20
N VAL A 572 11.34 -20.03 -20.49
CA VAL A 572 11.68 -20.75 -21.74
C VAL A 572 10.96 -22.09 -21.83
N LYS A 573 10.80 -22.81 -20.70
CA LYS A 573 10.17 -24.14 -20.63
C LYS A 573 8.65 -24.09 -20.48
N VAL A 574 8.12 -23.08 -19.80
CA VAL A 574 6.69 -22.96 -19.45
C VAL A 574 5.88 -22.20 -20.50
N ILE A 575 6.43 -21.15 -21.12
CA ILE A 575 5.68 -20.34 -22.10
C ILE A 575 5.83 -20.99 -23.48
N ASP A 576 4.94 -21.93 -23.82
CA ASP A 576 4.75 -22.44 -25.19
C ASP A 576 4.01 -21.40 -26.08
N GLU A 577 3.45 -21.84 -27.22
CA GLU A 577 2.73 -20.96 -28.16
C GLU A 577 1.25 -20.72 -27.78
N GLU A 578 0.65 -21.58 -26.96
CA GLU A 578 -0.73 -21.46 -26.48
C GLU A 578 -0.81 -20.67 -25.16
N HIS A 579 0.29 -20.60 -24.42
CA HIS A 579 0.38 -19.89 -23.14
C HIS A 579 0.03 -18.39 -23.28
N PRO A 580 -0.84 -17.82 -22.42
CA PRO A 580 -1.25 -16.40 -22.45
C PRO A 580 -0.15 -15.33 -22.34
N TYR A 581 1.12 -15.73 -22.27
CA TYR A 581 2.30 -14.86 -22.18
C TYR A 581 3.20 -14.95 -23.43
N TYR A 582 2.87 -15.79 -24.41
CA TYR A 582 3.61 -15.90 -25.66
C TYR A 582 3.65 -14.56 -26.42
N GLU A 583 2.55 -13.79 -26.36
CA GLU A 583 2.37 -12.50 -27.04
C GLU A 583 3.44 -11.44 -26.70
N PHE A 584 4.09 -11.53 -25.53
CA PHE A 584 5.19 -10.63 -25.12
C PHE A 584 6.52 -11.35 -24.88
N LYS A 585 6.60 -12.67 -25.07
CA LYS A 585 7.82 -13.49 -24.84
C LYS A 585 9.06 -12.91 -25.55
N TYR A 586 8.89 -12.28 -26.72
CA TYR A 586 9.96 -11.68 -27.53
C TYR A 586 9.91 -10.14 -27.63
N LEU A 587 9.11 -9.48 -26.79
CA LEU A 587 8.90 -8.02 -26.81
C LEU A 587 10.20 -7.24 -26.54
N ARG A 588 10.51 -6.25 -27.39
CA ARG A 588 11.71 -5.41 -27.34
C ARG A 588 11.45 -4.01 -27.89
N ASN A 589 12.17 -3.01 -27.37
CA ASN A 589 12.07 -1.59 -27.76
C ASN A 589 10.64 -1.02 -27.68
N TRP A 590 9.82 -1.46 -26.72
CA TRP A 590 8.48 -0.88 -26.53
C TRP A 590 8.55 0.40 -25.70
N GLU A 591 7.84 1.45 -26.12
CA GLU A 591 7.77 2.72 -25.41
C GLU A 591 6.60 2.73 -24.42
N ALA A 592 6.67 3.55 -23.37
CA ALA A 592 5.62 3.67 -22.35
C ALA A 592 4.23 3.96 -22.95
N ARG A 593 4.16 4.78 -24.00
CA ARG A 593 2.91 5.13 -24.70
C ARG A 593 2.13 3.92 -25.24
N ASN A 594 2.82 2.84 -25.62
CA ASN A 594 2.18 1.65 -26.19
C ASN A 594 1.32 0.93 -25.14
N PHE A 595 1.74 0.97 -23.86
CA PHE A 595 0.96 0.44 -22.74
C PHE A 595 -0.14 1.41 -22.31
N LEU A 596 0.17 2.71 -22.24
CA LEU A 596 -0.75 3.75 -21.75
C LEU A 596 -1.86 4.16 -22.73
N LEU A 597 -1.72 3.86 -24.03
CA LEU A 597 -2.71 4.25 -25.05
C LEU A 597 -3.34 3.05 -25.77
N ASP A 598 -2.55 2.01 -26.09
CA ASP A 598 -3.02 0.92 -26.93
C ASP A 598 -3.42 -0.32 -26.11
N ARG A 599 -2.51 -0.86 -25.28
CA ARG A 599 -2.69 -2.15 -24.58
C ARG A 599 -2.21 -2.14 -23.11
N PRO A 600 -2.97 -1.56 -22.17
CA PRO A 600 -2.60 -1.52 -20.74
C PRO A 600 -2.60 -2.91 -20.09
N GLU A 601 -3.43 -3.84 -20.57
CA GLU A 601 -3.50 -5.20 -20.05
C GLU A 601 -2.21 -6.00 -20.31
N LEU A 602 -1.45 -5.61 -21.35
CA LEU A 602 -0.19 -6.26 -21.69
C LEU A 602 0.89 -6.03 -20.62
N PHE A 603 0.97 -4.81 -20.08
CA PHE A 603 1.94 -4.47 -19.04
C PHE A 603 1.64 -5.22 -17.73
N LEU A 604 0.37 -5.32 -17.36
CA LEU A 604 -0.05 -6.05 -16.15
C LEU A 604 0.19 -7.56 -16.29
N LYS A 605 0.00 -8.15 -17.47
CA LYS A 605 0.42 -9.54 -17.76
C LYS A 605 1.94 -9.71 -17.67
N MET A 606 2.73 -8.76 -18.19
CA MET A 606 4.19 -8.79 -18.10
C MET A 606 4.68 -8.76 -16.65
N LEU A 607 4.10 -7.90 -15.81
CA LEU A 607 4.43 -7.83 -14.37
C LEU A 607 4.01 -9.09 -13.60
N LYS A 608 2.87 -9.71 -13.97
CA LYS A 608 2.47 -11.00 -13.40
C LYS A 608 3.42 -12.14 -13.82
N ALA A 609 3.85 -12.18 -15.07
CA ALA A 609 4.85 -13.14 -15.53
C ALA A 609 6.25 -12.89 -14.91
N GLU A 610 6.54 -11.66 -14.50
CA GLU A 610 7.73 -11.29 -13.73
C GLU A 610 7.65 -11.79 -12.28
N SER A 611 6.51 -11.61 -11.59
CA SER A 611 6.31 -12.14 -10.23
C SER A 611 6.22 -13.67 -10.17
N GLU A 612 5.74 -14.32 -11.23
CA GLU A 612 5.80 -15.78 -11.40
C GLU A 612 7.21 -16.30 -11.76
N GLY A 613 8.19 -15.41 -11.96
CA GLY A 613 9.57 -15.77 -12.30
C GLY A 613 9.74 -16.39 -13.69
N LEU A 614 8.82 -16.12 -14.63
CA LEU A 614 8.87 -16.59 -16.01
C LEU A 614 9.63 -15.60 -16.92
N VAL A 615 9.52 -14.31 -16.64
CA VAL A 615 10.23 -13.25 -17.40
C VAL A 615 10.89 -12.24 -16.47
N GLU A 616 11.73 -11.41 -17.06
CA GLU A 616 12.36 -10.22 -16.48
C GLU A 616 12.02 -9.06 -17.43
N VAL A 617 11.36 -8.03 -16.90
CA VAL A 617 10.97 -6.82 -17.62
C VAL A 617 12.08 -5.77 -17.42
N ILE A 618 12.98 -5.72 -18.39
CA ILE A 618 14.13 -4.81 -18.39
C ILE A 618 13.69 -3.45 -18.92
N VAL A 619 14.11 -2.40 -18.21
CA VAL A 619 13.88 -0.99 -18.54
C VAL A 619 15.21 -0.37 -18.92
N ARG A 620 15.31 0.27 -20.11
CA ARG A 620 16.58 0.87 -20.59
C ARG A 620 16.36 2.15 -21.37
N ILE A 621 17.38 3.01 -21.42
CA ILE A 621 17.32 4.31 -22.11
C ILE A 621 17.63 4.12 -23.59
N GLN A 622 16.76 4.61 -24.48
CA GLN A 622 17.06 4.69 -25.91
C GLN A 622 18.15 5.75 -26.14
N GLY A 623 19.24 5.37 -26.81
CA GLY A 623 20.36 6.28 -27.08
C GLY A 623 21.28 6.56 -25.90
N GLU A 624 21.29 5.70 -24.86
CA GLU A 624 22.09 5.82 -23.62
C GLU A 624 23.52 6.37 -23.83
N LYS A 625 24.28 5.84 -24.80
CA LYS A 625 25.65 6.29 -25.10
C LYS A 625 25.75 7.76 -25.44
N GLN A 626 24.78 8.30 -26.19
CA GLN A 626 24.74 9.71 -26.55
C GLN A 626 24.27 10.56 -25.36
N PHE A 627 23.24 10.12 -24.65
CA PHE A 627 22.76 10.78 -23.43
C PHE A 627 23.87 10.94 -22.37
N ARG A 628 24.63 9.88 -22.10
CA ARG A 628 25.81 9.88 -21.21
C ARG A 628 26.90 10.83 -21.71
N ALA A 629 27.19 10.83 -23.02
CA ALA A 629 28.16 11.75 -23.61
C ALA A 629 27.71 13.23 -23.59
N ASP A 630 26.41 13.50 -23.65
CA ASP A 630 25.86 14.86 -23.55
C ASP A 630 25.92 15.36 -22.08
N LEU A 631 25.62 14.51 -21.10
CA LEU A 631 25.81 14.83 -19.68
C LEU A 631 27.27 15.01 -19.28
N HIS A 632 28.19 14.25 -19.87
CA HIS A 632 29.63 14.48 -19.69
C HIS A 632 30.03 15.91 -20.12
N LYS A 633 29.49 16.44 -21.22
CA LYS A 633 29.79 17.83 -21.66
C LYS A 633 29.30 18.92 -20.70
N ALA A 634 28.34 18.61 -19.81
CA ALA A 634 27.80 19.58 -18.88
C ALA A 634 28.63 19.75 -17.59
N ILE A 635 29.40 18.71 -17.21
CA ILE A 635 30.25 18.68 -16.01
C ILE A 635 31.73 18.92 -16.30
N LEU A 636 32.20 18.61 -17.52
CA LEU A 636 33.60 18.73 -17.90
C LEU A 636 34.08 20.18 -18.00
N SER A 637 35.34 20.40 -17.60
CA SER A 637 36.06 21.64 -17.87
C SER A 637 36.58 21.67 -19.31
N ASP A 638 36.56 22.86 -19.92
CA ASP A 638 37.08 23.16 -21.25
C ASP A 638 38.63 23.36 -21.28
N ASN A 639 39.34 23.11 -20.15
CA ASN A 639 40.80 23.24 -20.03
C ASN A 639 41.59 22.02 -20.55
N PHE A 640 42.86 22.25 -20.92
CA PHE A 640 43.75 21.29 -21.59
C PHE A 640 45.06 20.99 -20.81
N SER A 641 45.01 20.92 -19.48
CA SER A 641 46.17 20.57 -18.64
C SER A 641 46.07 19.15 -18.09
N GLU A 642 47.20 18.51 -17.76
CA GLU A 642 47.21 17.18 -17.12
C GLU A 642 46.43 17.15 -15.78
N VAL A 643 46.34 18.31 -15.11
CA VAL A 643 45.51 18.52 -13.93
C VAL A 643 44.02 18.52 -14.29
N ALA A 644 43.62 19.29 -15.30
CA ALA A 644 42.25 19.33 -15.78
C ALA A 644 41.80 17.97 -16.33
N ASP A 645 42.66 17.23 -17.04
CA ASP A 645 42.39 15.87 -17.51
C ASP A 645 42.13 14.89 -16.36
N ALA A 646 42.93 14.95 -15.27
CA ALA A 646 42.72 14.13 -14.08
C ALA A 646 41.39 14.45 -13.38
N TRP A 647 41.07 15.74 -13.20
CA TRP A 647 39.76 16.16 -12.69
C TRP A 647 38.60 15.76 -13.62
N ASN A 648 38.78 15.89 -14.94
CA ASN A 648 37.80 15.51 -15.95
C ASN A 648 37.57 14.00 -16.02
N GLN A 649 38.58 13.16 -15.75
CA GLN A 649 38.40 11.72 -15.58
C GLN A 649 37.58 11.41 -14.32
N LEU A 650 37.85 12.10 -13.22
CA LEU A 650 37.15 11.92 -11.94
C LEU A 650 35.68 12.35 -12.03
N ARG A 651 35.39 13.48 -12.68
CA ARG A 651 34.02 13.98 -12.96
C ARG A 651 33.22 12.99 -13.82
N LYS A 652 33.84 12.33 -14.82
CA LYS A 652 33.20 11.27 -15.61
C LYS A 652 32.83 10.06 -14.76
N GLU A 653 33.75 9.57 -13.92
CA GLU A 653 33.51 8.44 -13.00
C GLU A 653 32.33 8.71 -12.07
N ILE A 654 32.24 9.92 -11.53
CA ILE A 654 31.15 10.35 -10.63
C ILE A 654 29.81 10.44 -11.38
N MET A 655 29.78 11.09 -12.54
CA MET A 655 28.59 11.16 -13.39
C MET A 655 28.10 9.76 -13.79
N ASP A 656 29.01 8.86 -14.15
CA ASP A 656 28.66 7.49 -14.53
C ASP A 656 28.07 6.68 -13.36
N LYS A 657 28.58 6.89 -12.14
CA LYS A 657 28.06 6.25 -10.91
C LYS A 657 26.72 6.84 -10.46
N SER A 658 26.55 8.17 -10.50
CA SER A 658 25.27 8.81 -10.16
C SER A 658 24.18 8.44 -11.16
N LEU A 659 24.51 8.35 -12.46
CA LEU A 659 23.58 7.87 -13.49
C LEU A 659 23.18 6.40 -13.29
N ALA A 660 24.11 5.51 -12.94
CA ALA A 660 23.77 4.12 -12.65
C ALA A 660 22.83 3.98 -11.45
N ARG A 661 23.06 4.76 -10.39
CA ARG A 661 22.21 4.75 -9.17
C ARG A 661 20.83 5.36 -9.42
N LEU A 662 20.76 6.53 -10.05
CA LEU A 662 19.50 7.16 -10.44
C LEU A 662 18.72 6.30 -11.45
N HIS A 663 19.41 5.55 -12.31
CA HIS A 663 18.74 4.65 -13.24
C HIS A 663 17.89 3.60 -12.52
N VAL A 664 18.43 2.94 -11.49
CA VAL A 664 17.70 1.92 -10.71
C VAL A 664 16.46 2.51 -10.04
N PHE A 665 16.59 3.67 -9.39
CA PHE A 665 15.47 4.33 -8.72
C PHE A 665 14.38 4.79 -9.71
N ILE A 666 14.77 5.48 -10.78
CA ILE A 666 13.82 6.05 -11.75
C ILE A 666 13.19 4.94 -12.62
N ALA A 667 13.93 3.90 -13.00
CA ALA A 667 13.37 2.77 -13.74
C ALA A 667 12.31 2.01 -12.92
N ARG A 668 12.53 1.85 -11.60
CA ARG A 668 11.51 1.33 -10.68
C ARG A 668 10.31 2.27 -10.59
N GLY A 669 10.53 3.55 -10.31
CA GLY A 669 9.47 4.55 -10.22
C GLY A 669 8.59 4.58 -11.48
N VAL A 670 9.20 4.54 -12.67
CA VAL A 670 8.46 4.51 -13.94
C VAL A 670 7.73 3.19 -14.18
N LYS A 671 8.26 2.02 -13.76
CA LYS A 671 7.47 0.77 -13.72
C LYS A 671 6.23 0.94 -12.87
N ASP A 672 6.39 1.47 -11.65
CA ASP A 672 5.31 1.61 -10.67
C ASP A 672 4.26 2.66 -11.14
N THR A 673 4.67 3.78 -11.74
CA THR A 673 3.74 4.76 -12.35
C THR A 673 2.94 4.17 -13.52
N ILE A 674 3.59 3.46 -14.45
CA ILE A 674 2.91 2.86 -15.60
C ILE A 674 1.98 1.72 -15.14
N LYS A 675 2.39 0.94 -14.11
CA LYS A 675 1.53 -0.06 -13.47
C LYS A 675 0.25 0.60 -12.96
N ASN A 676 0.37 1.65 -12.16
CA ASN A 676 -0.77 2.32 -11.54
C ASN A 676 -1.71 2.92 -12.59
N GLU A 677 -1.21 3.58 -13.64
CA GLU A 677 -2.08 4.07 -14.72
C GLU A 677 -2.74 2.93 -15.52
N CYS A 678 -2.05 1.82 -15.77
CA CYS A 678 -2.66 0.64 -16.42
C CYS A 678 -3.73 -0.03 -15.53
N GLU A 679 -3.50 -0.09 -14.21
CA GLU A 679 -4.50 -0.56 -13.24
C GLU A 679 -5.70 0.39 -13.15
N ASN A 680 -5.48 1.71 -13.15
CA ASN A 680 -6.56 2.71 -13.21
C ASN A 680 -7.40 2.60 -14.48
N MET A 681 -6.77 2.41 -15.65
CA MET A 681 -7.46 2.18 -16.92
C MET A 681 -8.26 0.87 -16.92
N LEU A 682 -7.70 -0.20 -16.35
CA LEU A 682 -8.41 -1.48 -16.22
C LEU A 682 -9.58 -1.36 -15.22
N ALA A 683 -9.40 -0.66 -14.10
CA ALA A 683 -10.44 -0.39 -13.12
C ALA A 683 -11.58 0.44 -13.71
N ALA A 684 -11.30 1.44 -14.55
CA ALA A 684 -12.32 2.18 -15.29
C ALA A 684 -13.10 1.30 -16.28
N ASN A 685 -12.42 0.39 -16.99
CA ASN A 685 -13.06 -0.59 -17.86
C ASN A 685 -13.92 -1.59 -17.07
N CYS A 686 -13.46 -2.07 -15.92
CA CYS A 686 -14.22 -2.92 -15.01
C CYS A 686 -15.43 -2.20 -14.42
N ARG A 687 -15.27 -0.94 -13.98
CA ARG A 687 -16.36 -0.06 -13.51
C ARG A 687 -17.43 0.03 -14.59
N LYS A 688 -17.06 0.37 -15.82
CA LYS A 688 -17.99 0.43 -16.95
C LYS A 688 -18.70 -0.91 -17.22
N ALA A 689 -17.94 -2.00 -17.33
CA ALA A 689 -18.51 -3.33 -17.59
C ALA A 689 -19.40 -3.86 -16.45
N TYR A 690 -19.26 -3.31 -15.24
CA TYR A 690 -20.16 -3.55 -14.11
C TYR A 690 -21.39 -2.63 -14.14
N THR A 691 -21.22 -1.34 -14.47
CA THR A 691 -22.33 -0.42 -14.74
C THR A 691 -23.24 -0.93 -15.86
N ASP A 692 -22.67 -1.44 -16.97
CA ASP A 692 -23.42 -2.05 -18.08
C ASP A 692 -24.21 -3.34 -17.67
N ARG A 693 -23.94 -3.89 -16.47
CA ARG A 693 -24.71 -4.98 -15.84
C ARG A 693 -25.74 -4.50 -14.82
N LEU A 694 -25.50 -3.36 -14.18
CA LEU A 694 -26.44 -2.74 -13.22
C LEU A 694 -27.51 -1.89 -13.90
N ASP A 695 -27.16 -1.17 -14.97
CA ASP A 695 -28.08 -0.34 -15.78
C ASP A 695 -28.89 -1.20 -16.77
N GLN A 696 -29.56 -2.22 -16.24
CA GLN A 696 -30.42 -3.13 -16.99
C GLN A 696 -31.86 -2.98 -16.51
N ALA A 697 -32.69 -2.37 -17.36
CA ALA A 697 -34.13 -2.27 -17.13
C ALA A 697 -34.75 -3.68 -16.97
N PRO A 698 -35.70 -3.88 -16.03
CA PRO A 698 -36.35 -5.17 -15.82
C PRO A 698 -36.91 -5.79 -17.11
N TYR A 699 -36.70 -7.10 -17.26
CA TYR A 699 -37.06 -7.82 -18.49
C TYR A 699 -38.56 -7.66 -18.82
N ARG A 700 -38.85 -7.15 -20.02
CA ARG A 700 -40.22 -6.92 -20.53
C ARG A 700 -40.65 -8.07 -21.44
N PRO A 701 -41.67 -8.88 -21.07
CA PRO A 701 -42.22 -9.91 -21.93
C PRO A 701 -42.75 -9.39 -23.27
N THR A 702 -42.71 -10.24 -24.30
CA THR A 702 -43.20 -9.90 -25.64
C THR A 702 -44.70 -9.56 -25.61
N GLY A 703 -45.05 -8.36 -26.07
CA GLY A 703 -46.43 -7.87 -26.12
C GLY A 703 -46.92 -7.14 -24.86
N MET A 704 -46.12 -7.07 -23.79
CA MET A 704 -46.43 -6.25 -22.60
C MET A 704 -45.91 -4.81 -22.73
N MET A 705 -46.44 -3.92 -21.89
CA MET A 705 -45.97 -2.53 -21.81
C MET A 705 -44.62 -2.43 -21.11
N LEU A 706 -43.89 -1.34 -21.37
CA LEU A 706 -42.66 -1.05 -20.62
C LEU A 706 -43.02 -0.76 -19.15
N GLY A 707 -42.29 -1.38 -18.21
CA GLY A 707 -42.58 -1.28 -16.77
C GLY A 707 -43.56 -2.33 -16.22
N THR A 708 -44.11 -3.24 -17.03
CA THR A 708 -44.83 -4.41 -16.50
C THR A 708 -43.82 -5.43 -15.93
N VAL A 709 -43.90 -5.71 -14.63
CA VAL A 709 -43.06 -6.73 -13.97
C VAL A 709 -43.52 -8.13 -14.40
N PRO A 710 -42.63 -9.00 -14.88
CA PRO A 710 -42.99 -10.36 -15.27
C PRO A 710 -43.18 -11.27 -14.05
N ARG A 711 -44.10 -12.25 -14.16
CA ARG A 711 -43.99 -13.51 -13.41
C ARG A 711 -42.93 -14.38 -14.07
N VAL A 712 -42.06 -14.97 -13.26
CA VAL A 712 -40.87 -15.67 -13.74
C VAL A 712 -40.88 -17.11 -13.25
N LEU A 713 -40.82 -18.06 -14.19
CA LEU A 713 -40.41 -19.42 -13.90
C LEU A 713 -38.93 -19.54 -14.27
N ALA A 714 -38.05 -19.49 -13.28
CA ALA A 714 -36.63 -19.74 -13.48
C ALA A 714 -36.38 -21.24 -13.47
N LEU A 715 -35.56 -21.74 -14.41
CA LEU A 715 -35.12 -23.14 -14.46
C LEU A 715 -33.60 -23.21 -14.54
N SER A 716 -33.01 -24.22 -13.90
CA SER A 716 -31.59 -24.55 -13.99
C SER A 716 -31.40 -26.06 -14.12
N ASN A 717 -30.60 -26.47 -15.09
CA ASN A 717 -30.20 -27.86 -15.32
C ASN A 717 -28.98 -28.30 -14.49
N GLY A 718 -28.55 -27.50 -13.50
CA GLY A 718 -27.40 -27.81 -12.65
C GLY A 718 -26.10 -27.87 -13.46
N ALA A 719 -25.33 -28.96 -13.29
CA ALA A 719 -24.14 -29.22 -14.08
C ALA A 719 -24.45 -29.82 -15.46
N GLY A 720 -25.72 -30.10 -15.78
CA GLY A 720 -26.17 -30.59 -17.08
C GLY A 720 -25.84 -32.06 -17.37
N ASN A 721 -25.45 -32.84 -16.36
CA ASN A 721 -25.15 -34.26 -16.55
C ASN A 721 -26.43 -35.07 -16.81
N ARG A 722 -26.26 -36.23 -17.44
CA ARG A 722 -27.36 -37.13 -17.79
C ARG A 722 -27.91 -37.86 -16.57
N GLY A 723 -28.81 -37.19 -15.85
CA GLY A 723 -29.39 -37.64 -14.59
C GLY A 723 -29.56 -36.51 -13.57
N ASP A 724 -28.96 -35.35 -13.81
CA ASP A 724 -29.17 -34.15 -13.00
C ASP A 724 -30.63 -33.71 -13.08
N ALA A 725 -31.25 -33.46 -11.93
CA ALA A 725 -32.62 -32.97 -11.87
C ALA A 725 -32.69 -31.50 -12.28
N ILE A 726 -33.67 -31.12 -13.12
CA ILE A 726 -33.88 -29.71 -13.47
C ILE A 726 -34.58 -29.03 -12.28
N CYS A 727 -33.84 -28.17 -11.59
CA CYS A 727 -34.36 -27.31 -10.54
C CYS A 727 -35.20 -26.18 -11.16
N TRP A 728 -36.28 -25.78 -10.49
CA TRP A 728 -37.09 -24.64 -10.87
C TRP A 728 -37.55 -23.82 -9.67
N ALA A 729 -37.83 -22.54 -9.90
CA ALA A 729 -38.44 -21.63 -8.94
C ALA A 729 -39.44 -20.71 -9.66
N TYR A 730 -40.65 -20.62 -9.13
CA TYR A 730 -41.70 -19.70 -9.60
C TYR A 730 -41.75 -18.47 -8.70
N MET A 731 -41.60 -17.30 -9.31
CA MET A 731 -41.56 -15.99 -8.67
C MET A 731 -42.67 -15.10 -9.21
N GLU A 732 -43.39 -14.43 -8.31
CA GLU A 732 -44.49 -13.54 -8.67
C GLU A 732 -44.04 -12.10 -8.97
N GLU A 733 -45.01 -11.27 -9.41
CA GLU A 733 -44.83 -9.86 -9.80
C GLU A 733 -44.31 -8.97 -8.63
N ASN A 734 -44.28 -9.52 -7.41
CA ASN A 734 -43.74 -8.91 -6.19
C ASN A 734 -42.29 -9.35 -5.85
N GLY A 735 -41.65 -10.17 -6.69
CA GLY A 735 -40.29 -10.69 -6.45
C GLY A 735 -40.19 -11.81 -5.41
N ARG A 736 -41.31 -12.29 -4.85
CA ARG A 736 -41.31 -13.43 -3.91
C ARG A 736 -41.36 -14.75 -4.67
N VAL A 737 -40.50 -15.68 -4.28
CA VAL A 737 -40.62 -17.09 -4.68
C VAL A 737 -41.83 -17.68 -3.96
N GLN A 738 -42.80 -18.20 -4.71
CA GLN A 738 -44.00 -18.84 -4.16
C GLN A 738 -43.86 -20.38 -4.14
N GLU A 739 -43.25 -20.94 -5.18
CA GLU A 739 -43.04 -22.39 -5.32
C GLU A 739 -41.63 -22.66 -5.86
N ASN A 740 -41.02 -23.77 -5.44
CA ASN A 740 -39.80 -24.30 -6.04
C ASN A 740 -39.86 -25.83 -6.11
N GLY A 741 -38.98 -26.43 -6.91
CA GLY A 741 -38.98 -27.89 -7.07
C GLY A 741 -37.86 -28.42 -7.95
N LYS A 742 -37.88 -29.74 -8.16
CA LYS A 742 -36.89 -30.48 -8.95
C LYS A 742 -37.58 -31.50 -9.85
N PHE A 743 -37.36 -31.44 -11.16
CA PHE A 743 -37.82 -32.44 -12.11
C PHE A 743 -36.75 -33.54 -12.28
N THR A 744 -36.98 -34.70 -11.67
CA THR A 744 -36.03 -35.84 -11.65
C THR A 744 -36.23 -36.84 -12.80
N ASP A 745 -37.44 -36.95 -13.36
CA ASP A 745 -37.80 -37.96 -14.37
C ASP A 745 -38.57 -37.33 -15.54
N LEU A 746 -37.84 -36.54 -16.34
CA LEU A 746 -38.38 -35.84 -17.52
C LEU A 746 -38.55 -36.79 -18.71
N ARG A 747 -39.70 -37.46 -18.77
CA ARG A 747 -40.10 -38.30 -19.90
C ARG A 747 -40.86 -37.48 -20.94
N LEU A 748 -40.70 -37.85 -22.21
CA LEU A 748 -41.57 -37.34 -23.28
C LEU A 748 -43.02 -37.77 -22.99
N GLY A 749 -43.91 -36.78 -22.83
CA GLY A 749 -45.32 -37.01 -22.54
C GLY A 749 -46.03 -37.76 -23.67
N ASN A 750 -47.14 -38.43 -23.32
CA ASN A 750 -47.91 -39.28 -24.24
C ASN A 750 -48.33 -38.52 -25.52
N GLN A 751 -48.21 -39.22 -26.66
CA GLN A 751 -48.92 -38.91 -27.90
C GLN A 751 -50.37 -39.39 -27.84
#